data_AF-A0A3A8J3N7-F1
#
_entry.id   AF-A0A3A8J3N7-F1
#
_cell.length_a   1.000
_cell.length_b   1.000
_cell.length_c   1.000
_cell.angle_alpha   90.00
_cell.angle_beta   90.00
_cell.angle_gamma   90.00
#
_symmetry.space_group_name_H-M   'P 1'
#
loop_
_entity.id
_entity.type
_entity.pdbx_description
1 polymer ?
#
loop_
_entity_poly.entity_id
_entity_poly.type
_entity_poly.pdbx_seq_one_letter_code
_entity_poly.pdbx_strand_id
1 'polypeptide(L)'
;MDFALLSRVQHFPVRHHSPRTTAVLQRWLERVKPEVVLVEGPCDATGMVDVLCDAQTRPPVAILGYRTDGTPSSSLWPFAAYSPEYQALKWARANDAWVEFIDIPVGVSLALDRDAPGLGLEAEATEGGPAAPDDTVPLTDAFARSQGYRSFEEFWEAAFEAPDWSPEQFRPVLLAWADVINAGPRQDYHRQRDAFMARKVLEVLASGVPPEKVVVVAGAAHIAAFLANDVDPALEEKLPAGVPCAVTVIPFSFPRLAEQLGYGAGNRAPQFYQKAHDAHCDFRRATLEVLLDFASHLRMRGFTASLSDVLEAYRLAVMLSDLREKSAPGLDELREATVATLCRGDATHVDGFLWKSVIGHQVGQVASRIGQNSLQAEFWREVGERRLPRTDSPESFALRLNNDVEVGSSVFLHRLRVAGIPYATLSGTGSRSQAATEAGGYAALTRVRESWQAQWTPSTDVALVEKIVLGDSLEGVTTRVLQERLNLAKTTAQAADVLLESVITGCPQTVASALRACDAHAATDADLPSLASAARALSGLMAYGTSRAHSEVGDEAVASLGEKTFGRALLRVREASVCDAEAVPRVLEALRTLHEVALSQPRADKAGWYVEARGLMESHAVHPATSGLATGLLYLARELPESDVALEVGRRLSLAVEPADAAAYLEGFLQVNALVLVKSREVVKALDDFLCGVEPERFVQTLPVLRRALGTLGATERRYLMENVMGARQLKDKGRAVKAVLEQKDKETLKDMSAELGKALDDLDDLL
;
A
#
# COMPACT_ATOMS: atom_id res chain seq x y z
N MET A 1 47.50 2.12 -17.63
CA MET A 1 46.93 0.87 -17.13
C MET A 1 47.00 -0.16 -18.24
N ASP A 2 47.55 -1.35 -17.98
CA ASP A 2 47.68 -2.41 -18.99
C ASP A 2 46.44 -3.33 -18.92
N PHE A 3 45.45 -3.07 -19.77
CA PHE A 3 44.18 -3.81 -19.80
C PHE A 3 44.36 -5.26 -20.29
N ALA A 4 45.48 -5.60 -20.93
CA ALA A 4 45.80 -6.99 -21.27
C ALA A 4 46.02 -7.87 -20.03
N LEU A 5 46.20 -7.27 -18.85
CA LEU A 5 46.24 -8.00 -17.58
C LEU A 5 44.86 -8.50 -17.14
N LEU A 6 43.76 -7.89 -17.59
CA LEU A 6 42.40 -8.31 -17.20
C LEU A 6 42.13 -9.76 -17.61
N SER A 7 42.52 -10.15 -18.84
CA SER A 7 42.31 -11.52 -19.32
C SER A 7 43.17 -12.57 -18.61
N ARG A 8 44.16 -12.15 -17.80
CA ARG A 8 45.05 -13.03 -17.02
C ARG A 8 44.50 -13.35 -15.62
N VAL A 9 43.49 -12.61 -15.17
CA VAL A 9 42.80 -12.85 -13.89
C VAL A 9 41.84 -14.03 -14.02
N GLN A 10 41.54 -14.71 -12.91
CA GLN A 10 40.55 -15.78 -12.91
C GLN A 10 39.13 -15.20 -12.86
N HIS A 11 38.43 -15.23 -13.99
CA HIS A 11 37.05 -14.76 -14.07
C HIS A 11 36.04 -15.89 -13.84
N PHE A 12 35.05 -15.69 -12.97
CA PHE A 12 33.93 -16.61 -12.80
C PHE A 12 32.60 -15.88 -13.06
N PRO A 13 31.97 -16.10 -14.22
CA PRO A 13 30.70 -15.44 -14.56
C PRO A 13 29.59 -15.98 -13.67
N VAL A 14 28.63 -15.14 -13.31
CA VAL A 14 27.49 -15.55 -12.50
C VAL A 14 26.17 -15.04 -13.06
N ARG A 15 25.11 -15.80 -12.79
CA ARG A 15 23.74 -15.28 -12.71
C ARG A 15 23.41 -15.12 -11.23
N HIS A 16 22.85 -13.98 -10.86
CA HIS A 16 22.40 -13.74 -9.50
C HIS A 16 21.37 -14.79 -9.06
N HIS A 17 21.39 -15.15 -7.77
CA HIS A 17 20.42 -16.08 -7.17
C HIS A 17 20.31 -17.47 -7.85
N SER A 18 21.43 -18.01 -8.36
CA SER A 18 21.49 -19.32 -9.01
C SER A 18 22.11 -20.40 -8.11
N PRO A 19 21.34 -21.39 -7.62
CA PRO A 19 21.86 -22.51 -6.81
C PRO A 19 23.02 -23.25 -7.46
N ARG A 20 22.92 -23.58 -8.76
CA ARG A 20 23.98 -24.31 -9.44
C ARG A 20 25.23 -23.46 -9.62
N THR A 21 25.07 -22.20 -10.01
CA THR A 21 26.21 -21.28 -10.16
C THR A 21 26.94 -21.12 -8.84
N THR A 22 26.21 -20.98 -7.73
CA THR A 22 26.78 -20.95 -6.38
C THR A 22 27.57 -22.23 -6.07
N ALA A 23 26.99 -23.41 -6.27
CA ALA A 23 27.64 -24.67 -5.93
C ALA A 23 28.92 -24.89 -6.76
N VAL A 24 28.90 -24.52 -8.05
CA VAL A 24 30.06 -24.63 -8.92
C VAL A 24 31.13 -23.59 -8.57
N LEU A 25 30.75 -22.36 -8.25
CA LEU A 25 31.67 -21.30 -7.80
C LEU A 25 32.41 -21.72 -6.52
N GLN A 26 31.71 -22.29 -5.54
CA GLN A 26 32.36 -22.78 -4.32
C GLN A 26 33.43 -23.84 -4.63
N ARG A 27 33.12 -24.81 -5.50
CA ARG A 27 34.10 -25.82 -5.95
C ARG A 27 35.27 -25.17 -6.70
N TRP A 28 35.01 -24.13 -7.49
CA TRP A 28 36.03 -23.38 -8.21
C TRP A 28 36.98 -22.64 -7.27
N LEU A 29 36.45 -21.91 -6.28
CA LEU A 29 37.23 -21.19 -5.28
C LEU A 29 38.11 -22.14 -4.46
N GLU A 30 37.60 -23.31 -4.06
CA GLU A 30 38.38 -24.33 -3.36
C GLU A 30 39.54 -24.91 -4.18
N ARG A 31 39.40 -24.90 -5.51
CA ARG A 31 40.45 -25.35 -6.42
C ARG A 31 41.51 -24.27 -6.64
N VAL A 32 41.08 -23.04 -6.93
CA VAL A 32 41.98 -21.93 -7.27
C VAL A 32 42.73 -21.42 -6.03
N LYS A 33 42.05 -21.40 -4.88
CA LYS A 33 42.54 -20.81 -3.62
C LYS A 33 43.15 -19.43 -3.85
N PRO A 34 42.33 -18.47 -4.35
CA PRO A 34 42.80 -17.10 -4.58
C PRO A 34 43.21 -16.43 -3.28
N GLU A 35 44.12 -15.46 -3.40
CA GLU A 35 44.46 -14.53 -2.32
C GLU A 35 43.48 -13.35 -2.27
N VAL A 36 42.85 -13.03 -3.41
CA VAL A 36 41.86 -11.96 -3.54
C VAL A 36 40.62 -12.42 -4.30
N VAL A 37 39.45 -12.12 -3.75
CA VAL A 37 38.15 -12.34 -4.36
C VAL A 37 37.47 -10.99 -4.57
N LEU A 38 37.31 -10.59 -5.82
CA LEU A 38 36.63 -9.36 -6.22
C LEU A 38 35.21 -9.71 -6.63
N VAL A 39 34.22 -9.07 -6.01
CA VAL A 39 32.81 -9.41 -6.18
C VAL A 39 32.06 -8.20 -6.75
N GLU A 40 31.14 -8.43 -7.68
CA GLU A 40 30.23 -7.39 -8.13
C GLU A 40 29.34 -6.90 -6.97
N GLY A 41 29.26 -5.58 -6.84
CA GLY A 41 28.59 -4.87 -5.76
C GLY A 41 29.25 -3.51 -5.57
N PRO A 42 28.59 -2.58 -4.86
CA PRO A 42 29.03 -1.19 -4.81
C PRO A 42 30.28 -1.09 -3.94
N CYS A 43 31.35 -0.50 -4.46
CA CYS A 43 32.67 -0.60 -3.83
C CYS A 43 32.74 0.04 -2.43
N ASP A 44 31.92 1.05 -2.17
CA ASP A 44 31.77 1.74 -0.88
C ASP A 44 30.97 0.93 0.15
N ALA A 45 30.37 -0.19 -0.23
CA ALA A 45 29.77 -1.17 0.69
C ALA A 45 30.74 -2.26 1.16
N THR A 46 32.02 -2.24 0.77
CA THR A 46 33.01 -3.27 1.19
C THR A 46 33.11 -3.39 2.71
N GLY A 47 32.92 -2.28 3.45
CA GLY A 47 32.87 -2.30 4.92
C GLY A 47 31.70 -3.10 5.52
N MET A 48 30.69 -3.45 4.72
CA MET A 48 29.53 -4.25 5.17
C MET A 48 29.77 -5.77 5.07
N VAL A 49 30.89 -6.22 4.49
CA VAL A 49 31.18 -7.65 4.30
C VAL A 49 31.19 -8.42 5.62
N ASP A 50 31.75 -7.84 6.68
CA ASP A 50 31.75 -8.47 8.02
C ASP A 50 30.32 -8.68 8.54
N VAL A 51 29.39 -7.76 8.26
CA VAL A 51 27.98 -7.88 8.66
C VAL A 51 27.27 -8.95 7.84
N LEU A 52 27.49 -8.97 6.52
CA LEU A 52 26.92 -9.96 5.61
C LEU A 52 27.36 -11.38 5.95
N CYS A 53 28.63 -11.54 6.37
CA CYS A 53 29.23 -12.83 6.71
C CYS A 53 29.08 -13.23 8.19
N ASP A 54 28.51 -12.38 9.04
CA ASP A 54 28.26 -12.70 10.44
C ASP A 54 27.35 -13.94 10.58
N ALA A 55 27.66 -14.81 11.54
CA ALA A 55 26.92 -16.06 11.74
C ALA A 55 25.44 -15.85 12.14
N GLN A 56 25.09 -14.68 12.68
CA GLN A 56 23.72 -14.29 13.01
C GLN A 56 22.96 -13.70 11.82
N THR A 57 23.66 -13.28 10.75
CA THR A 57 23.05 -12.80 9.52
C THR A 57 22.56 -13.99 8.70
N ARG A 58 21.26 -14.04 8.43
CA ARG A 58 20.58 -15.11 7.68
C ARG A 58 19.85 -14.52 6.47
N PRO A 59 20.26 -14.83 5.24
CA PRO A 59 19.54 -14.40 4.04
C PRO A 59 18.06 -14.86 4.02
N PRO A 60 17.17 -14.14 3.30
CA PRO A 60 17.47 -13.05 2.37
C PRO A 60 17.74 -11.71 3.05
N VAL A 61 18.85 -11.05 2.70
CA VAL A 61 19.25 -9.72 3.21
C VAL A 61 19.63 -8.83 2.04
N ALA A 62 19.62 -7.52 2.21
CA ALA A 62 20.03 -6.60 1.15
C ALA A 62 20.99 -5.54 1.69
N ILE A 63 21.96 -5.14 0.87
CA ILE A 63 22.63 -3.85 1.07
C ILE A 63 21.61 -2.78 0.72
N LEU A 64 21.48 -1.76 1.58
CA LEU A 64 20.67 -0.57 1.37
C LEU A 64 21.59 0.63 1.25
N GLY A 65 21.56 1.27 0.10
CA GLY A 65 22.17 2.56 -0.15
C GLY A 65 21.10 3.65 -0.11
N TYR A 66 21.34 4.73 0.61
CA TYR A 66 20.37 5.82 0.72
C TYR A 66 21.04 7.19 0.82
N ARG A 67 20.36 8.22 0.32
CA ARG A 67 20.86 9.60 0.34
C ARG A 67 20.84 10.21 1.74
N THR A 68 21.84 11.04 2.02
CA THR A 68 21.98 11.77 3.30
C THR A 68 21.92 13.29 3.14
N ASP A 69 21.66 13.78 1.94
CA ASP A 69 21.60 15.20 1.59
C ASP A 69 20.21 15.85 1.73
N GLY A 70 19.25 15.14 2.35
CA GLY A 70 17.90 15.61 2.62
C GLY A 70 16.89 15.36 1.49
N THR A 71 17.30 14.77 0.36
CA THR A 71 16.38 14.29 -0.68
C THR A 71 16.20 12.78 -0.55
N PRO A 72 14.99 12.25 -0.26
CA PRO A 72 14.78 10.80 -0.15
C PRO A 72 15.00 10.07 -1.47
N SER A 73 15.89 9.09 -1.48
CA SER A 73 16.09 8.12 -2.56
C SER A 73 17.03 7.01 -2.06
N SER A 74 16.78 5.78 -2.51
CA SER A 74 17.49 4.59 -2.08
C SER A 74 17.51 3.49 -3.14
N SER A 75 18.52 2.61 -3.07
CA SER A 75 18.73 1.45 -3.93
C SER A 75 19.08 0.22 -3.07
N LEU A 76 18.78 -0.97 -3.58
CA LEU A 76 18.87 -2.23 -2.85
C LEU A 76 19.59 -3.30 -3.66
N TRP A 77 20.57 -3.98 -3.04
CA TRP A 77 21.28 -5.13 -3.59
C TRP A 77 20.94 -6.37 -2.76
N PRO A 78 19.96 -7.19 -3.16
CA PRO A 78 19.54 -8.32 -2.37
C PRO A 78 20.45 -9.54 -2.55
N PHE A 79 20.56 -10.32 -1.49
CA PHE A 79 21.30 -11.58 -1.43
C PHE A 79 20.41 -12.67 -0.86
N ALA A 80 20.42 -13.84 -1.50
CA ALA A 80 19.87 -15.09 -0.99
C ALA A 80 21.02 -16.01 -0.53
N ALA A 81 20.69 -17.09 0.19
CA ALA A 81 21.72 -18.06 0.60
C ALA A 81 22.42 -18.70 -0.62
N TYR A 82 21.74 -18.76 -1.75
CA TYR A 82 22.22 -19.25 -3.04
C TYR A 82 22.54 -18.12 -4.03
N SER A 83 22.90 -16.94 -3.53
CA SER A 83 23.58 -15.93 -4.33
C SER A 83 25.07 -16.31 -4.47
N PRO A 84 25.60 -16.49 -5.69
CA PRO A 84 27.02 -16.77 -5.90
C PRO A 84 27.94 -15.73 -5.24
N GLU A 85 27.58 -14.46 -5.32
CA GLU A 85 28.28 -13.32 -4.74
C GLU A 85 28.35 -13.46 -3.21
N TYR A 86 27.20 -13.71 -2.57
CA TYR A 86 27.12 -13.92 -1.12
C TYR A 86 28.01 -15.08 -0.65
N GLN A 87 28.04 -16.18 -1.40
CA GLN A 87 28.89 -17.33 -1.07
C GLN A 87 30.37 -17.06 -1.36
N ALA A 88 30.71 -16.23 -2.34
CA ALA A 88 32.08 -15.76 -2.57
C ALA A 88 32.60 -14.94 -1.37
N LEU A 89 31.77 -14.03 -0.85
CA LEU A 89 32.09 -13.25 0.36
C LEU A 89 32.33 -14.18 1.56
N LYS A 90 31.42 -15.14 1.79
CA LYS A 90 31.56 -16.11 2.89
C LYS A 90 32.79 -16.99 2.74
N TRP A 91 33.09 -17.45 1.52
CA TRP A 91 34.28 -18.24 1.25
C TRP A 91 35.54 -17.45 1.55
N ALA A 92 35.62 -16.21 1.08
CA ALA A 92 36.78 -15.35 1.30
C ALA A 92 37.01 -15.11 2.79
N ARG A 93 35.93 -14.80 3.54
CA ARG A 93 36.01 -14.61 5.00
C ARG A 93 36.43 -15.87 5.75
N ALA A 94 35.97 -17.05 5.32
CA ALA A 94 36.32 -18.33 5.93
C ALA A 94 37.77 -18.77 5.65
N ASN A 95 38.38 -18.26 4.58
CA ASN A 95 39.73 -18.61 4.15
C ASN A 95 40.75 -17.47 4.34
N ASP A 96 40.38 -16.41 5.07
CA ASP A 96 41.20 -15.20 5.27
C ASP A 96 41.74 -14.58 3.96
N ALA A 97 40.98 -14.74 2.87
CA ALA A 97 41.29 -14.10 1.59
C ALA A 97 40.80 -12.64 1.60
N TRP A 98 41.53 -11.76 0.92
CA TRP A 98 41.10 -10.38 0.74
C TRP A 98 39.85 -10.35 -0.16
N VAL A 99 38.83 -9.60 0.25
CA VAL A 99 37.58 -9.46 -0.49
C VAL A 99 37.18 -8.00 -0.62
N GLU A 100 36.80 -7.59 -1.84
CA GLU A 100 36.28 -6.25 -2.11
C GLU A 100 35.13 -6.28 -3.10
N PHE A 101 34.21 -5.34 -2.94
CA PHE A 101 33.24 -4.98 -3.97
C PHE A 101 33.90 -4.05 -5.00
N ILE A 102 33.67 -4.30 -6.28
CA ILE A 102 34.40 -3.60 -7.36
C ILE A 102 33.54 -2.72 -8.27
N ASP A 103 32.23 -2.69 -8.10
CA ASP A 103 31.32 -1.91 -8.93
C ASP A 103 31.20 -0.46 -8.46
N ILE A 104 30.50 0.37 -9.24
CA ILE A 104 30.33 1.80 -8.99
C ILE A 104 29.80 2.08 -7.57
N PRO A 105 30.20 3.20 -6.94
CA PRO A 105 29.74 3.54 -5.60
C PRO A 105 28.24 3.81 -5.56
N VAL A 106 27.61 3.56 -4.41
CA VAL A 106 26.17 3.84 -4.16
C VAL A 106 25.79 5.26 -4.56
N GLY A 107 26.61 6.25 -4.20
CA GLY A 107 26.33 7.66 -4.50
C GLY A 107 26.28 7.96 -6.01
N VAL A 108 26.98 7.18 -6.84
CA VAL A 108 26.93 7.30 -8.31
C VAL A 108 25.66 6.64 -8.84
N SER A 109 25.31 5.44 -8.37
CA SER A 109 24.03 4.77 -8.71
C SER A 109 22.83 5.67 -8.39
N LEU A 110 22.77 6.25 -7.18
CA LEU A 110 21.69 7.14 -6.75
C LEU A 110 21.65 8.49 -7.50
N ALA A 111 22.75 8.91 -8.12
CA ALA A 111 22.78 10.10 -8.95
C ALA A 111 22.15 9.85 -10.33
N LEU A 112 22.34 8.65 -10.89
CA LEU A 112 21.79 8.23 -12.17
C LEU A 112 20.25 8.09 -12.11
N ASP A 113 19.71 7.56 -11.01
CA ASP A 113 18.26 7.44 -10.80
C ASP A 113 17.53 8.80 -10.82
N ARG A 114 18.24 9.89 -10.47
CA ARG A 114 17.68 11.25 -10.44
C ARG A 114 17.48 11.85 -11.83
N ASP A 115 18.41 11.60 -12.75
CA ASP A 115 18.41 12.23 -14.07
C ASP A 115 17.52 11.46 -15.08
N ALA A 116 16.98 10.30 -14.69
CA ALA A 116 15.95 9.54 -15.38
C ALA A 116 14.81 9.15 -14.41
N PRO A 117 13.84 10.05 -14.13
CA PRO A 117 12.75 9.82 -13.17
C PRO A 117 11.78 8.75 -13.70
N GLY A 118 12.13 7.50 -13.42
CA GLY A 118 11.44 6.27 -13.84
C GLY A 118 12.08 4.99 -13.28
N LEU A 119 13.29 5.08 -12.72
CA LEU A 119 14.08 3.96 -12.15
C LEU A 119 13.98 3.88 -10.61
N GLY A 120 12.81 4.14 -10.03
CA GLY A 120 12.63 4.00 -8.59
C GLY A 120 12.67 2.52 -8.15
N LEU A 121 13.41 2.22 -7.06
CA LEU A 121 13.52 0.93 -6.37
C LEU A 121 14.27 -0.22 -7.09
N GLU A 122 14.79 0.00 -8.30
CA GLU A 122 15.00 -1.11 -9.26
C GLU A 122 16.30 -0.96 -10.11
N ALA A 123 17.44 -0.55 -9.52
CA ALA A 123 18.67 -0.28 -10.28
C ALA A 123 19.80 -1.34 -10.19
N GLU A 124 19.69 -2.39 -9.36
CA GLU A 124 20.65 -3.51 -9.37
C GLU A 124 20.00 -4.85 -9.63
N ALA A 125 19.78 -5.08 -10.92
CA ALA A 125 19.49 -6.39 -11.48
C ALA A 125 19.55 -6.41 -13.02
N THR A 126 19.80 -5.28 -13.68
CA THR A 126 19.59 -5.09 -15.13
C THR A 126 20.57 -5.88 -16.01
N GLU A 127 20.47 -7.21 -16.04
CA GLU A 127 20.87 -8.03 -17.20
C GLU A 127 19.75 -8.08 -18.28
N GLY A 128 18.71 -7.25 -18.13
CA GLY A 128 17.78 -6.89 -19.19
C GLY A 128 17.06 -5.61 -18.80
N GLY A 129 17.41 -4.48 -19.42
CA GLY A 129 16.80 -3.19 -19.09
C GLY A 129 15.28 -3.17 -19.28
N PRO A 130 14.56 -2.22 -18.65
CA PRO A 130 13.15 -2.03 -18.94
C PRO A 130 13.02 -1.73 -20.44
N ALA A 131 12.33 -2.62 -21.15
CA ALA A 131 11.92 -2.35 -22.51
C ALA A 131 11.14 -1.03 -22.48
N ALA A 132 11.55 -0.10 -23.36
CA ALA A 132 10.60 0.90 -23.84
C ALA A 132 9.29 0.17 -24.23
N PRO A 133 8.12 0.81 -24.15
CA PRO A 133 6.87 0.22 -24.62
C PRO A 133 6.95 0.05 -26.14
N ASP A 134 7.61 -1.02 -26.55
CA ASP A 134 7.75 -1.51 -27.91
C ASP A 134 7.50 -3.02 -27.80
N ASP A 135 6.61 -3.54 -28.63
CA ASP A 135 6.06 -4.91 -28.61
C ASP A 135 7.11 -6.02 -28.91
N THR A 136 8.39 -5.77 -28.65
CA THR A 136 9.50 -6.69 -28.92
C THR A 136 9.74 -7.65 -27.75
N VAL A 137 9.59 -8.95 -28.02
CA VAL A 137 9.97 -10.02 -27.09
C VAL A 137 11.47 -9.90 -26.73
N PRO A 138 11.87 -9.95 -25.45
CA PRO A 138 13.28 -9.90 -25.04
C PRO A 138 14.13 -10.95 -25.77
N LEU A 139 15.39 -10.62 -26.11
CA LEU A 139 16.30 -11.52 -26.83
C LEU A 139 16.43 -12.89 -26.14
N THR A 140 16.46 -12.91 -24.81
CA THR A 140 16.54 -14.12 -23.98
C THR A 140 15.31 -15.02 -24.12
N ASP A 141 14.11 -14.44 -24.14
CA ASP A 141 12.87 -15.18 -24.37
C ASP A 141 12.74 -15.64 -25.83
N ALA A 142 13.17 -14.81 -26.79
CA ALA A 142 13.22 -15.20 -28.19
C ALA A 142 14.18 -16.39 -28.41
N PHE A 143 15.35 -16.36 -27.75
CA PHE A 143 16.29 -17.46 -27.75
C PHE A 143 15.70 -18.72 -27.12
N ALA A 144 15.10 -18.62 -25.92
CA ALA A 144 14.49 -19.75 -25.24
C ALA A 144 13.41 -20.43 -26.09
N ARG A 145 12.55 -19.63 -26.74
CA ARG A 145 11.53 -20.12 -27.69
C ARG A 145 12.14 -20.81 -28.90
N SER A 146 13.25 -20.30 -29.43
CA SER A 146 13.97 -20.95 -30.54
C SER A 146 14.53 -22.33 -30.16
N GLN A 147 14.82 -22.55 -28.87
CA GLN A 147 15.28 -23.81 -28.31
C GLN A 147 14.13 -24.72 -27.86
N GLY A 148 12.87 -24.32 -28.08
CA GLY A 148 11.68 -25.10 -27.71
C GLY A 148 11.18 -24.90 -26.26
N TYR A 149 11.71 -23.93 -25.52
CA TYR A 149 11.26 -23.57 -24.18
C TYR A 149 10.23 -22.44 -24.20
N ARG A 150 9.35 -22.37 -23.18
CA ARG A 150 8.27 -21.37 -23.14
C ARG A 150 8.73 -20.00 -22.66
N SER A 151 9.75 -19.99 -21.81
CA SER A 151 10.33 -18.80 -21.20
C SER A 151 11.83 -18.95 -21.00
N PHE A 152 12.53 -17.83 -20.83
CA PHE A 152 13.93 -17.82 -20.45
C PHE A 152 14.19 -18.60 -19.14
N GLU A 153 13.33 -18.48 -18.13
CA GLU A 153 13.49 -19.21 -16.87
C GLU A 153 13.45 -20.73 -17.03
N GLU A 154 12.55 -21.22 -17.89
CA GLU A 154 12.47 -22.65 -18.19
C GLU A 154 13.74 -23.15 -18.88
N PHE A 155 14.24 -22.38 -19.84
CA PHE A 155 15.51 -22.68 -20.51
C PHE A 155 16.68 -22.67 -19.52
N TRP A 156 16.74 -21.67 -18.64
CA TRP A 156 17.81 -21.55 -17.65
C TRP A 156 17.83 -22.73 -16.69
N GLU A 157 16.68 -23.13 -16.17
CA GLU A 157 16.58 -24.31 -15.29
C GLU A 157 17.07 -25.58 -15.99
N ALA A 158 16.66 -25.78 -17.23
CA ALA A 158 16.99 -26.96 -18.01
C ALA A 158 18.48 -27.04 -18.38
N ALA A 159 19.05 -25.92 -18.84
CA ALA A 159 20.41 -25.87 -19.38
C ALA A 159 21.47 -25.61 -18.31
N PHE A 160 21.18 -24.80 -17.29
CA PHE A 160 22.18 -24.34 -16.32
C PHE A 160 21.95 -24.92 -14.93
N GLU A 161 20.74 -24.91 -14.38
CA GLU A 161 20.52 -25.28 -12.97
C GLU A 161 20.52 -26.79 -12.71
N ALA A 162 19.66 -27.50 -13.45
CA ALA A 162 19.39 -28.92 -13.23
C ALA A 162 20.58 -29.84 -13.52
N PRO A 163 21.37 -29.66 -14.60
CA PRO A 163 22.47 -30.57 -14.93
C PRO A 163 23.57 -30.54 -13.86
N ASP A 164 24.22 -31.68 -13.62
CA ASP A 164 25.36 -31.72 -12.70
C ASP A 164 26.65 -31.28 -13.41
N TRP A 165 26.97 -30.01 -13.23
CA TRP A 165 28.13 -29.40 -13.87
C TRP A 165 29.42 -29.54 -13.05
N SER A 166 30.53 -29.84 -13.74
CA SER A 166 31.88 -29.60 -13.21
C SER A 166 32.28 -28.13 -13.44
N PRO A 167 33.17 -27.56 -12.59
CA PRO A 167 33.66 -26.18 -12.79
C PRO A 167 34.28 -25.92 -14.17
N GLU A 168 34.96 -26.91 -14.74
CA GLU A 168 35.63 -26.82 -16.05
C GLU A 168 34.65 -26.80 -17.22
N GLN A 169 33.46 -27.39 -17.03
CA GLN A 169 32.41 -27.44 -18.04
C GLN A 169 31.47 -26.23 -17.94
N PHE A 170 31.11 -25.84 -16.71
CA PHE A 170 30.11 -24.79 -16.49
C PHE A 170 30.59 -23.41 -16.93
N ARG A 171 31.83 -23.05 -16.56
CA ARG A 171 32.38 -21.72 -16.84
C ARG A 171 32.39 -21.41 -18.34
N PRO A 172 32.90 -22.28 -19.24
CA PRO A 172 32.81 -22.05 -20.68
C PRO A 172 31.38 -21.90 -21.20
N VAL A 173 30.42 -22.66 -20.66
CA VAL A 173 29.01 -22.60 -21.08
C VAL A 173 28.38 -21.26 -20.68
N LEU A 174 28.64 -20.78 -19.46
CA LEU A 174 28.20 -19.45 -19.01
C LEU A 174 28.83 -18.32 -19.83
N LEU A 175 30.10 -18.44 -20.19
CA LEU A 175 30.77 -17.44 -21.05
C LEU A 175 30.18 -17.42 -22.46
N ALA A 176 29.93 -18.59 -23.05
CA ALA A 176 29.25 -18.68 -24.34
C ALA A 176 27.84 -18.05 -24.30
N TRP A 177 27.12 -18.22 -23.17
CA TRP A 177 25.85 -17.55 -22.96
C TRP A 177 25.98 -16.03 -22.84
N ALA A 178 26.99 -15.55 -22.13
CA ALA A 178 27.30 -14.12 -22.04
C ALA A 178 27.60 -13.50 -23.41
N ASP A 179 28.31 -14.21 -24.29
CA ASP A 179 28.57 -13.77 -25.66
C ASP A 179 27.27 -13.63 -26.46
N VAL A 180 26.28 -14.51 -26.25
CA VAL A 180 24.95 -14.40 -26.86
C VAL A 180 24.21 -13.15 -26.39
N ILE A 181 24.25 -12.86 -25.07
CA ILE A 181 23.63 -11.66 -24.52
C ILE A 181 24.33 -10.39 -25.06
N ASN A 182 25.66 -10.41 -25.11
CA ASN A 182 26.48 -9.29 -25.56
C ASN A 182 26.50 -9.11 -27.09
N ALA A 183 25.90 -10.02 -27.87
CA ALA A 183 25.74 -9.85 -29.31
C ALA A 183 24.74 -8.72 -29.66
N GLY A 184 23.86 -8.34 -28.72
CA GLY A 184 22.96 -7.20 -28.85
C GLY A 184 23.61 -5.86 -28.46
N PRO A 185 22.94 -4.71 -28.72
CA PRO A 185 23.42 -3.42 -28.27
C PRO A 185 23.46 -3.35 -26.74
N ARG A 186 24.64 -3.10 -26.17
CA ARG A 186 24.82 -2.89 -24.73
C ARG A 186 24.54 -1.43 -24.38
N GLN A 187 23.81 -1.20 -23.28
CA GLN A 187 23.57 0.15 -22.78
C GLN A 187 24.88 0.78 -22.29
N ASP A 188 25.06 2.07 -22.54
CA ASP A 188 26.26 2.82 -22.14
C ASP A 188 26.53 2.68 -20.64
N TYR A 189 25.49 2.65 -19.80
CA TYR A 189 25.60 2.45 -18.36
C TYR A 189 26.39 1.18 -17.97
N HIS A 190 26.11 0.03 -18.60
CA HIS A 190 26.85 -1.20 -18.32
C HIS A 190 28.32 -1.12 -18.74
N ARG A 191 28.61 -0.42 -19.85
CA ARG A 191 29.99 -0.22 -20.32
C ARG A 191 30.76 0.77 -19.44
N GLN A 192 30.07 1.74 -18.83
CA GLN A 192 30.64 2.63 -17.81
C GLN A 192 31.01 1.83 -16.54
N ARG A 193 30.14 0.93 -16.09
CA ARG A 193 30.42 -0.02 -14.99
C ARG A 193 31.59 -0.94 -15.32
N ASP A 194 31.67 -1.47 -16.55
CA ASP A 194 32.82 -2.27 -17.01
C ASP A 194 34.13 -1.51 -16.85
N ALA A 195 34.17 -0.24 -17.28
CA ALA A 195 35.37 0.60 -17.17
C ALA A 195 35.79 0.81 -15.70
N PHE A 196 34.83 1.11 -14.82
CA PHE A 196 35.08 1.29 -13.39
C PHE A 196 35.60 0.00 -12.73
N MET A 197 34.91 -1.13 -12.94
CA MET A 197 35.30 -2.43 -12.41
C MET A 197 36.67 -2.88 -12.92
N ALA A 198 36.95 -2.68 -14.22
CA ALA A 198 38.25 -2.98 -14.81
C ALA A 198 39.39 -2.20 -14.13
N ARG A 199 39.19 -0.89 -13.88
CA ARG A 199 40.17 -0.09 -13.12
C ARG A 199 40.42 -0.66 -11.73
N LYS A 200 39.35 -1.03 -11.00
CA LYS A 200 39.46 -1.64 -9.66
C LYS A 200 40.25 -2.94 -9.67
N VAL A 201 40.01 -3.81 -10.65
CA VAL A 201 40.79 -5.05 -10.82
C VAL A 201 42.27 -4.73 -11.06
N LEU A 202 42.58 -3.75 -11.91
CA LEU A 202 43.96 -3.34 -12.22
C LEU A 202 44.68 -2.69 -11.04
N GLU A 203 43.96 -1.97 -10.16
CA GLU A 203 44.50 -1.42 -8.91
C GLU A 203 44.97 -2.52 -7.95
N VAL A 204 44.20 -3.61 -7.83
CA VAL A 204 44.57 -4.79 -7.04
C VAL A 204 45.80 -5.49 -7.62
N LEU A 205 45.90 -5.61 -8.95
CA LEU A 205 47.11 -6.16 -9.57
C LEU A 205 48.33 -5.25 -9.35
N ALA A 206 48.13 -3.94 -9.38
CA ALA A 206 49.19 -2.96 -9.12
C ALA A 206 49.68 -2.99 -7.66
N SER A 207 48.88 -3.51 -6.71
CA SER A 207 49.30 -3.70 -5.32
C SER A 207 50.25 -4.90 -5.14
N GLY A 208 50.56 -5.64 -6.21
CA GLY A 208 51.55 -6.71 -6.23
C GLY A 208 50.97 -8.13 -6.18
N VAL A 209 49.65 -8.28 -6.24
CA VAL A 209 48.99 -9.59 -6.25
C VAL A 209 49.12 -10.22 -7.66
N PRO A 210 49.61 -11.47 -7.79
CA PRO A 210 49.68 -12.14 -9.07
C PRO A 210 48.29 -12.34 -9.70
N PRO A 211 48.10 -12.13 -11.02
CA PRO A 211 46.79 -12.28 -11.68
C PRO A 211 46.13 -13.64 -11.44
N GLU A 212 46.91 -14.72 -11.39
CA GLU A 212 46.44 -16.08 -11.13
C GLU A 212 45.88 -16.30 -9.71
N LYS A 213 46.16 -15.36 -8.78
CA LYS A 213 45.68 -15.36 -7.40
C LYS A 213 44.48 -14.44 -7.17
N VAL A 214 44.02 -13.75 -8.20
CA VAL A 214 42.82 -12.92 -8.15
C VAL A 214 41.68 -13.66 -8.83
N VAL A 215 40.52 -13.75 -8.16
CA VAL A 215 39.26 -14.22 -8.74
C VAL A 215 38.26 -13.08 -8.81
N VAL A 216 37.66 -12.85 -9.98
CA VAL A 216 36.56 -11.89 -10.19
C VAL A 216 35.25 -12.65 -10.34
N VAL A 217 34.28 -12.34 -9.50
CA VAL A 217 32.91 -12.90 -9.48
C VAL A 217 31.95 -11.77 -9.85
N ALA A 218 31.47 -11.76 -11.09
CA ALA A 218 30.60 -10.72 -11.62
C ALA A 218 29.65 -11.30 -12.68
N GLY A 219 28.61 -10.55 -13.00
CA GLY A 219 27.62 -10.84 -14.02
C GLY A 219 28.27 -11.27 -15.32
N ALA A 220 27.65 -12.23 -15.98
CA ALA A 220 28.27 -12.93 -17.10
C ALA A 220 28.63 -11.94 -18.24
N ALA A 221 27.79 -10.93 -18.46
CA ALA A 221 28.02 -9.88 -19.45
C ALA A 221 29.29 -9.04 -19.18
N HIS A 222 29.52 -8.66 -17.92
CA HIS A 222 30.70 -7.89 -17.49
C HIS A 222 31.99 -8.69 -17.69
N ILE A 223 31.97 -9.96 -17.29
CA ILE A 223 33.11 -10.85 -17.46
C ILE A 223 33.45 -11.10 -18.92
N ALA A 224 32.43 -11.29 -19.77
CA ALA A 224 32.66 -11.43 -21.21
C ALA A 224 33.32 -10.18 -21.80
N ALA A 225 32.95 -8.97 -21.34
CA ALA A 225 33.62 -7.73 -21.71
C ALA A 225 35.11 -7.73 -21.35
N PHE A 226 35.45 -8.16 -20.11
CA PHE A 226 36.84 -8.23 -19.65
C PHE A 226 37.67 -9.25 -20.44
N LEU A 227 37.10 -10.40 -20.78
CA LEU A 227 37.78 -11.43 -21.56
C LEU A 227 37.97 -11.04 -23.03
N ALA A 228 37.01 -10.31 -23.61
CA ALA A 228 37.10 -9.76 -24.96
C ALA A 228 37.98 -8.51 -25.04
N ASN A 229 38.43 -7.98 -23.89
CA ASN A 229 39.09 -6.68 -23.78
C ASN A 229 38.26 -5.54 -24.40
N ASP A 230 36.93 -5.66 -24.31
CA ASP A 230 35.94 -4.65 -24.75
C ASP A 230 35.60 -3.71 -23.58
N VAL A 231 36.61 -2.99 -23.12
CA VAL A 231 36.49 -2.00 -22.05
C VAL A 231 37.04 -0.68 -22.55
N ASP A 232 36.21 0.37 -22.51
CA ASP A 232 36.61 1.74 -22.87
C ASP A 232 36.75 2.60 -21.60
N PRO A 233 37.99 2.92 -21.17
CA PRO A 233 38.23 3.73 -19.98
C PRO A 233 37.63 5.14 -20.06
N ALA A 234 37.43 5.68 -21.27
CA ALA A 234 36.85 7.01 -21.44
C ALA A 234 35.36 7.07 -21.08
N LEU A 235 34.69 5.92 -20.97
CA LEU A 235 33.30 5.86 -20.53
C LEU A 235 33.18 6.10 -19.03
N GLU A 236 34.19 5.77 -18.21
CA GLU A 236 34.16 6.03 -16.77
C GLU A 236 33.99 7.54 -16.48
N GLU A 237 34.62 8.41 -17.28
CA GLU A 237 34.52 9.87 -17.14
C GLU A 237 33.10 10.42 -17.40
N LYS A 238 32.22 9.62 -18.01
CA LYS A 238 30.80 9.98 -18.24
C LYS A 238 29.89 9.65 -17.06
N LEU A 239 30.39 8.96 -16.02
CA LEU A 239 29.63 8.73 -14.80
C LEU A 239 29.35 10.06 -14.08
N PRO A 240 28.14 10.27 -13.53
CA PRO A 240 27.83 11.48 -12.80
C PRO A 240 28.63 11.55 -11.49
N ALA A 241 28.77 12.77 -10.97
CA ALA A 241 29.32 12.95 -9.63
C ALA A 241 28.40 12.29 -8.59
N GLY A 242 28.99 11.50 -7.71
CA GLY A 242 28.25 10.82 -6.65
C GLY A 242 27.59 11.79 -5.67
N VAL A 243 26.40 11.44 -5.20
CA VAL A 243 25.66 12.21 -4.18
C VAL A 243 26.02 11.74 -2.76
N PRO A 244 25.90 12.59 -1.73
CA PRO A 244 26.09 12.16 -0.35
C PRO A 244 25.14 11.02 0.02
N CYS A 245 25.70 9.87 0.40
CA CYS A 245 24.96 8.67 0.71
C CYS A 245 25.55 7.95 1.94
N ALA A 246 24.78 7.01 2.47
CA ALA A 246 25.21 6.05 3.47
C ALA A 246 24.74 4.65 3.05
N VAL A 247 25.41 3.64 3.60
CA VAL A 247 25.15 2.23 3.30
C VAL A 247 24.90 1.47 4.60
N THR A 248 23.92 0.58 4.59
CA THR A 248 23.65 -0.36 5.68
C THR A 248 23.18 -1.71 5.12
N VAL A 249 22.96 -2.70 5.98
CA VAL A 249 22.38 -4.00 5.62
C VAL A 249 21.01 -4.13 6.29
N ILE A 250 19.99 -4.47 5.51
CA ILE A 250 18.62 -4.67 6.00
C ILE A 250 18.12 -6.10 5.76
N PRO A 251 17.17 -6.59 6.56
CA PRO A 251 16.42 -7.79 6.21
C PRO A 251 15.72 -7.62 4.85
N PHE A 252 15.65 -8.70 4.09
CA PHE A 252 14.89 -8.75 2.85
C PHE A 252 13.87 -9.91 2.91
N SER A 253 13.08 -10.12 1.85
CA SER A 253 12.06 -11.17 1.84
C SER A 253 12.05 -11.94 0.52
N PHE A 254 11.61 -13.20 0.58
CA PHE A 254 11.39 -14.00 -0.62
C PHE A 254 10.31 -13.40 -1.55
N PRO A 255 9.17 -12.90 -1.07
CA PRO A 255 8.22 -12.20 -1.93
C PRO A 255 8.84 -11.06 -2.75
N ARG A 256 9.73 -10.24 -2.16
CA ARG A 256 10.41 -9.16 -2.90
C ARG A 256 11.48 -9.64 -3.86
N LEU A 257 12.21 -10.70 -3.52
CA LEU A 257 13.11 -11.37 -4.48
C LEU A 257 12.33 -11.87 -5.71
N ALA A 258 11.09 -12.32 -5.53
CA ALA A 258 10.25 -12.79 -6.62
C ALA A 258 9.66 -11.66 -7.46
N GLU A 259 9.29 -10.53 -6.86
CA GLU A 259 8.77 -9.37 -7.59
C GLU A 259 9.79 -8.76 -8.57
N GLN A 260 11.10 -8.99 -8.37
CA GLN A 260 12.17 -8.54 -9.27
C GLN A 260 12.28 -9.34 -10.59
N LEU A 261 11.36 -10.28 -10.86
CA LEU A 261 11.30 -11.14 -12.04
C LEU A 261 11.40 -10.41 -13.40
N GLY A 262 11.06 -9.12 -13.48
CA GLY A 262 11.12 -8.33 -14.71
C GLY A 262 12.45 -7.64 -15.01
N TYR A 263 13.43 -7.70 -14.10
CA TYR A 263 14.61 -6.83 -14.15
C TYR A 263 15.93 -7.53 -14.51
N GLY A 264 15.94 -8.81 -14.90
CA GLY A 264 17.14 -9.53 -15.37
C GLY A 264 17.85 -10.40 -14.32
N ALA A 265 17.74 -10.06 -13.03
CA ALA A 265 18.26 -10.86 -11.90
C ALA A 265 17.17 -11.58 -11.09
N GLY A 266 15.91 -11.48 -11.50
CA GLY A 266 14.78 -11.90 -10.70
C GLY A 266 14.71 -13.42 -10.47
N ASN A 267 14.10 -13.78 -9.34
CA ASN A 267 14.01 -15.15 -8.88
C ASN A 267 12.55 -15.59 -8.77
N ARG A 268 12.06 -16.42 -9.70
CA ARG A 268 10.63 -16.76 -9.75
C ARG A 268 10.08 -17.55 -8.58
N ALA A 269 10.94 -18.28 -7.87
CA ALA A 269 10.53 -19.20 -6.82
C ALA A 269 11.61 -19.34 -5.75
N PRO A 270 11.83 -18.29 -4.93
CA PRO A 270 12.96 -18.28 -4.00
C PRO A 270 12.99 -19.44 -3.02
N GLN A 271 11.82 -19.91 -2.56
CA GLN A 271 11.71 -21.07 -1.67
C GLN A 271 12.08 -22.38 -2.37
N PHE A 272 11.71 -22.54 -3.64
CA PHE A 272 12.07 -23.73 -4.43
C PHE A 272 13.58 -23.80 -4.64
N TYR A 273 14.21 -22.70 -5.05
CA TYR A 273 15.66 -22.66 -5.25
C TYR A 273 16.43 -22.74 -3.93
N GLN A 274 15.89 -22.22 -2.83
CA GLN A 274 16.45 -22.44 -1.49
C GLN A 274 16.49 -23.93 -1.16
N LYS A 275 15.39 -24.67 -1.38
CA LYS A 275 15.34 -26.12 -1.17
C LYS A 275 16.32 -26.86 -2.08
N ALA A 276 16.44 -26.47 -3.35
CA ALA A 276 17.43 -27.03 -4.26
C ALA A 276 18.86 -26.79 -3.77
N HIS A 277 19.18 -25.59 -3.31
CA HIS A 277 20.48 -25.25 -2.74
C HIS A 277 20.79 -26.06 -1.48
N ASP A 278 19.85 -26.13 -0.54
CA ASP A 278 19.98 -26.89 0.71
C ASP A 278 20.11 -28.40 0.43
N ALA A 279 19.54 -28.88 -0.67
CA ALA A 279 19.67 -30.24 -1.18
C ALA A 279 20.90 -30.43 -2.09
N HIS A 280 21.88 -29.52 -2.08
CA HIS A 280 23.10 -29.60 -2.89
C HIS A 280 22.85 -29.67 -4.41
N CYS A 281 21.90 -28.86 -4.89
CA CYS A 281 21.41 -28.82 -6.27
C CYS A 281 20.71 -30.11 -6.74
N ASP A 282 20.15 -30.90 -5.81
CA ASP A 282 19.23 -32.00 -6.14
C ASP A 282 17.80 -31.45 -6.35
N PHE A 283 17.50 -31.11 -7.61
CA PHE A 283 16.18 -30.61 -8.04
C PHE A 283 15.07 -31.66 -7.92
N ARG A 284 15.40 -32.96 -7.94
CA ARG A 284 14.41 -34.03 -7.72
C ARG A 284 13.97 -34.02 -6.26
N ARG A 285 14.92 -33.92 -5.33
CA ARG A 285 14.63 -33.76 -3.91
C ARG A 285 13.85 -32.48 -3.61
N ALA A 286 14.26 -31.34 -4.19
CA ALA A 286 13.57 -30.07 -4.00
C ALA A 286 12.10 -30.14 -4.48
N THR A 287 11.86 -30.75 -5.64
CA THR A 287 10.52 -30.99 -6.19
C THR A 287 9.66 -31.83 -5.24
N LEU A 288 10.22 -32.92 -4.71
CA LEU A 288 9.51 -33.78 -3.76
C LEU A 288 9.17 -33.03 -2.46
N GLU A 289 10.12 -32.27 -1.90
CA GLU A 289 9.89 -31.48 -0.68
C GLU A 289 8.80 -30.44 -0.89
N VAL A 290 8.77 -29.74 -2.03
CA VAL A 290 7.69 -28.79 -2.31
C VAL A 290 6.33 -29.47 -2.45
N LEU A 291 6.25 -30.63 -3.11
CA LEU A 291 4.98 -31.37 -3.23
C LEU A 291 4.45 -31.81 -1.85
N LEU A 292 5.33 -32.21 -0.94
CA LEU A 292 4.97 -32.57 0.43
C LEU A 292 4.44 -31.36 1.23
N ASP A 293 5.10 -30.21 1.10
CA ASP A 293 4.69 -28.96 1.74
C ASP A 293 3.33 -28.50 1.18
N PHE A 294 3.19 -28.52 -0.14
CA PHE A 294 1.97 -28.13 -0.83
C PHE A 294 0.78 -29.02 -0.46
N ALA A 295 0.96 -30.36 -0.44
CA ALA A 295 -0.09 -31.27 0.00
C ALA A 295 -0.47 -31.05 1.47
N SER A 296 0.48 -30.68 2.33
CA SER A 296 0.20 -30.30 3.72
C SER A 296 -0.63 -29.01 3.79
N HIS A 297 -0.30 -28.00 2.97
CA HIS A 297 -1.08 -26.77 2.86
C HIS A 297 -2.51 -27.00 2.34
N LEU A 298 -2.69 -27.91 1.37
CA LEU A 298 -4.00 -28.31 0.87
C LEU A 298 -4.84 -28.97 1.97
N ARG A 299 -4.25 -29.91 2.75
CA ARG A 299 -4.94 -30.56 3.87
C ARG A 299 -5.39 -29.59 4.95
N MET A 300 -4.56 -28.59 5.29
CA MET A 300 -4.95 -27.56 6.26
C MET A 300 -6.13 -26.70 5.81
N ARG A 301 -6.38 -26.61 4.50
CA ARG A 301 -7.51 -25.89 3.90
C ARG A 301 -8.74 -26.79 3.66
N GLY A 302 -8.71 -28.05 4.10
CA GLY A 302 -9.81 -29.01 3.95
C GLY A 302 -9.80 -29.83 2.66
N PHE A 303 -8.79 -29.67 1.79
CA PHE A 303 -8.66 -30.47 0.58
C PHE A 303 -8.10 -31.87 0.90
N THR A 304 -8.56 -32.88 0.17
CA THR A 304 -7.99 -34.23 0.21
C THR A 304 -6.70 -34.26 -0.63
N ALA A 305 -5.55 -34.42 0.01
CA ALA A 305 -4.27 -34.65 -0.65
C ALA A 305 -3.50 -35.75 0.10
N SER A 306 -3.55 -36.98 -0.43
CA SER A 306 -2.89 -38.15 0.14
C SER A 306 -1.41 -38.23 -0.27
N LEU A 307 -0.63 -39.05 0.43
CA LEU A 307 0.76 -39.33 0.03
C LEU A 307 0.83 -40.06 -1.33
N SER A 308 -0.22 -40.81 -1.69
CA SER A 308 -0.32 -41.43 -3.01
C SER A 308 -0.43 -40.37 -4.11
N ASP A 309 -1.23 -39.32 -3.89
CA ASP A 309 -1.37 -38.21 -4.84
C ASP A 309 -0.04 -37.46 -5.02
N VAL A 310 0.69 -37.24 -3.91
CA VAL A 310 2.03 -36.64 -3.94
C VAL A 310 3.02 -37.51 -4.74
N LEU A 311 2.98 -38.83 -4.55
CA LEU A 311 3.84 -39.74 -5.29
C LEU A 311 3.55 -39.72 -6.80
N GLU A 312 2.27 -39.70 -7.19
CA GLU A 312 1.87 -39.58 -8.59
C GLU A 312 2.24 -38.21 -9.17
N ALA A 313 2.08 -37.12 -8.41
CA ALA A 313 2.57 -35.80 -8.81
C ALA A 313 4.08 -35.81 -9.06
N TYR A 314 4.86 -36.39 -8.15
CA TYR A 314 6.31 -36.47 -8.29
C TYR A 314 6.73 -37.32 -9.50
N ARG A 315 6.10 -38.49 -9.69
CA ARG A 315 6.34 -39.36 -10.85
C ARG A 315 6.03 -38.64 -12.16
N LEU A 316 4.90 -37.92 -12.22
CA LEU A 316 4.52 -37.15 -13.38
C LEU A 316 5.50 -36.01 -13.65
N ALA A 317 5.95 -35.28 -12.63
CA ALA A 317 6.95 -34.22 -12.80
C ALA A 317 8.27 -34.77 -13.38
N VAL A 318 8.74 -35.92 -12.88
CA VAL A 318 9.92 -36.60 -13.43
C VAL A 318 9.70 -37.09 -14.86
N MET A 319 8.54 -37.67 -15.17
CA MET A 319 8.23 -38.13 -16.52
C MET A 319 8.15 -36.95 -17.50
N LEU A 320 7.59 -35.81 -17.08
CA LEU A 320 7.56 -34.59 -17.88
C LEU A 320 8.97 -34.05 -18.12
N SER A 321 9.86 -34.08 -17.12
CA SER A 321 11.25 -33.68 -17.32
C SER A 321 11.97 -34.59 -18.31
N ASP A 322 11.74 -35.90 -18.23
CA ASP A 322 12.35 -36.88 -19.14
C ASP A 322 11.82 -36.71 -20.57
N LEU A 323 10.52 -36.47 -20.75
CA LEU A 323 9.91 -36.15 -22.05
C LEU A 323 10.43 -34.85 -22.68
N ARG A 324 10.90 -33.91 -21.84
CA ARG A 324 11.48 -32.63 -22.25
C ARG A 324 13.00 -32.65 -22.32
N GLU A 325 13.61 -33.83 -22.16
CA GLU A 325 15.07 -34.01 -22.16
C GLU A 325 15.80 -33.17 -21.09
N LYS A 326 15.12 -32.84 -19.98
CA LYS A 326 15.70 -32.14 -18.83
C LYS A 326 16.32 -33.15 -17.85
N SER A 327 17.43 -32.78 -17.20
CA SER A 327 18.09 -33.65 -16.22
C SER A 327 17.25 -33.91 -14.95
N ALA A 328 16.40 -32.95 -14.58
CA ALA A 328 15.52 -33.00 -13.42
C ALA A 328 14.27 -32.12 -13.65
N PRO A 329 13.18 -32.35 -12.89
CA PRO A 329 12.01 -31.48 -12.92
C PRO A 329 12.35 -30.07 -12.42
N GLY A 330 11.92 -29.07 -13.20
CA GLY A 330 11.91 -27.67 -12.82
C GLY A 330 10.55 -27.23 -12.28
N LEU A 331 10.37 -25.92 -12.14
CA LEU A 331 9.15 -25.35 -11.56
C LEU A 331 7.91 -25.59 -12.45
N ASP A 332 8.11 -25.61 -13.77
CA ASP A 332 7.01 -25.80 -14.71
C ASP A 332 6.51 -27.26 -14.73
N GLU A 333 7.43 -28.24 -14.65
CA GLU A 333 7.06 -29.66 -14.47
C GLU A 333 6.33 -29.88 -13.14
N LEU A 334 6.81 -29.23 -12.07
CA LEU A 334 6.15 -29.27 -10.77
C LEU A 334 4.72 -28.70 -10.84
N ARG A 335 4.54 -27.55 -11.49
CA ARG A 335 3.23 -26.91 -11.66
C ARG A 335 2.28 -27.82 -12.43
N GLU A 336 2.68 -28.29 -13.59
CA GLU A 336 1.84 -29.14 -14.45
C GLU A 336 1.47 -30.46 -13.78
N ALA A 337 2.43 -31.10 -13.10
CA ALA A 337 2.16 -32.32 -12.38
C ALA A 337 1.15 -32.08 -11.23
N THR A 338 1.30 -30.97 -10.51
CA THR A 338 0.37 -30.57 -9.44
C THR A 338 -1.04 -30.30 -10.00
N VAL A 339 -1.15 -29.61 -11.13
CA VAL A 339 -2.44 -29.37 -11.80
C VAL A 339 -3.11 -30.70 -12.15
N ALA A 340 -2.37 -31.61 -12.77
CA ALA A 340 -2.92 -32.88 -13.26
C ALA A 340 -3.34 -33.83 -12.14
N THR A 341 -2.60 -33.93 -11.04
CA THR A 341 -2.84 -34.94 -9.99
C THR A 341 -3.53 -34.37 -8.76
N LEU A 342 -2.96 -33.33 -8.14
CA LEU A 342 -3.40 -32.78 -6.86
C LEU A 342 -4.60 -31.84 -6.98
N CYS A 343 -4.76 -31.20 -8.15
CA CYS A 343 -5.85 -30.24 -8.40
C CYS A 343 -6.86 -30.72 -9.46
N ARG A 344 -6.81 -32.00 -9.87
CA ARG A 344 -7.77 -32.63 -10.79
C ARG A 344 -7.98 -31.85 -12.11
N GLY A 345 -6.92 -31.24 -12.64
CA GLY A 345 -6.93 -30.45 -13.87
C GLY A 345 -7.26 -28.96 -13.68
N ASP A 346 -7.56 -28.51 -12.47
CA ASP A 346 -7.86 -27.11 -12.20
C ASP A 346 -6.61 -26.30 -11.85
N ALA A 347 -6.18 -25.44 -12.79
CA ALA A 347 -5.02 -24.58 -12.61
C ALA A 347 -5.26 -23.44 -11.60
N THR A 348 -6.50 -23.04 -11.33
CA THR A 348 -6.79 -21.88 -10.47
C THR A 348 -6.34 -22.09 -9.03
N HIS A 349 -6.53 -23.30 -8.50
CA HIS A 349 -6.04 -23.69 -7.18
C HIS A 349 -4.51 -23.73 -7.12
N VAL A 350 -3.85 -24.16 -8.20
CA VAL A 350 -2.39 -24.15 -8.27
C VAL A 350 -1.87 -22.73 -8.31
N ASP A 351 -2.44 -21.87 -9.16
CA ASP A 351 -1.98 -20.50 -9.31
C ASP A 351 -2.23 -19.65 -8.04
N GLY A 352 -3.28 -19.95 -7.27
CA GLY A 352 -3.57 -19.27 -6.00
C GLY A 352 -2.74 -19.75 -4.79
N PHE A 353 -2.28 -21.02 -4.78
CA PHE A 353 -1.69 -21.65 -3.60
C PHE A 353 -0.26 -22.18 -3.79
N LEU A 354 0.05 -22.77 -4.95
CA LEU A 354 1.39 -23.30 -5.23
C LEU A 354 2.40 -22.16 -5.32
N TRP A 355 2.06 -21.08 -6.03
CA TRP A 355 2.93 -19.90 -6.16
C TRP A 355 3.35 -19.33 -4.80
N LYS A 356 2.43 -19.20 -3.86
CA LYS A 356 2.75 -18.78 -2.48
C LYS A 356 3.72 -19.73 -1.78
N SER A 357 3.62 -21.03 -2.05
CA SER A 357 4.48 -22.05 -1.44
C SER A 357 5.89 -22.08 -2.05
N VAL A 358 6.01 -21.90 -3.37
CA VAL A 358 7.32 -21.88 -4.07
C VAL A 358 8.03 -20.53 -4.00
N ILE A 359 7.29 -19.45 -3.76
CA ILE A 359 7.88 -18.16 -3.40
C ILE A 359 8.31 -18.19 -1.93
N GLY A 360 7.43 -18.64 -1.03
CA GLY A 360 7.66 -18.66 0.41
C GLY A 360 7.44 -17.30 1.08
N HIS A 361 7.49 -17.30 2.41
CA HIS A 361 7.28 -16.11 3.25
C HIS A 361 8.50 -15.77 4.11
N GLN A 362 9.67 -16.33 3.78
CA GLN A 362 10.88 -16.16 4.57
C GLN A 362 11.34 -14.70 4.53
N VAL A 363 11.61 -14.17 5.71
CA VAL A 363 12.25 -12.88 5.95
C VAL A 363 13.62 -13.16 6.54
N GLY A 364 14.66 -12.51 6.01
CA GLY A 364 16.00 -12.68 6.53
C GLY A 364 16.21 -12.00 7.89
N GLN A 365 17.42 -12.14 8.39
CA GLN A 365 17.86 -11.61 9.67
C GLN A 365 19.23 -10.98 9.49
N VAL A 366 19.45 -9.82 10.11
CA VAL A 366 20.75 -9.13 10.14
C VAL A 366 21.31 -9.20 11.56
N ALA A 367 22.62 -9.41 11.71
CA ALA A 367 23.29 -9.44 13.00
C ALA A 367 23.12 -8.14 13.80
N SER A 368 22.97 -8.25 15.11
CA SER A 368 22.62 -7.12 16.00
C SER A 368 23.76 -6.13 16.27
N ARG A 369 25.00 -6.44 15.87
CA ARG A 369 26.20 -5.68 16.25
C ARG A 369 26.45 -4.41 15.42
N ILE A 370 25.87 -4.28 14.22
CA ILE A 370 26.07 -3.14 13.33
C ILE A 370 24.78 -2.84 12.54
N GLY A 371 24.41 -1.57 12.43
CA GLY A 371 23.70 -1.04 11.26
C GLY A 371 22.22 -0.70 11.40
N GLN A 372 21.54 -1.05 12.50
CA GLN A 372 20.19 -0.53 12.74
C GLN A 372 20.26 0.89 13.26
N ASN A 373 19.63 1.81 12.56
CA ASN A 373 19.45 3.16 13.09
C ASN A 373 18.49 3.15 14.29
N SER A 374 18.41 4.29 15.00
CA SER A 374 17.57 4.40 16.19
C SER A 374 16.09 4.10 15.94
N LEU A 375 15.57 4.49 14.76
CA LEU A 375 14.18 4.23 14.37
C LEU A 375 13.90 2.76 14.07
N GLN A 376 14.82 2.06 13.41
CA GLN A 376 14.72 0.62 13.14
C GLN A 376 14.77 -0.19 14.45
N ALA A 377 15.70 0.17 15.34
CA ALA A 377 15.80 -0.46 16.65
C ALA A 377 14.52 -0.25 17.48
N GLU A 378 13.96 0.97 17.48
CA GLU A 378 12.70 1.27 18.13
C GLU A 378 11.53 0.48 17.50
N PHE A 379 11.42 0.48 16.17
CA PHE A 379 10.37 -0.22 15.44
C PHE A 379 10.34 -1.72 15.75
N TRP A 380 11.48 -2.41 15.66
CA TRP A 380 11.53 -3.86 15.89
C TRP A 380 11.25 -4.23 17.35
N ARG A 381 11.66 -3.39 18.30
CA ARG A 381 11.30 -3.52 19.71
C ARG A 381 9.79 -3.41 19.89
N GLU A 382 9.18 -2.36 19.33
CA GLU A 382 7.75 -2.09 19.45
C GLU A 382 6.88 -3.18 18.82
N VAL A 383 7.27 -3.66 17.63
CA VAL A 383 6.63 -4.79 16.92
C VAL A 383 6.73 -6.07 17.74
N GLY A 384 7.90 -6.34 18.34
CA GLY A 384 8.11 -7.52 19.20
C GLY A 384 7.29 -7.49 20.48
N GLU A 385 7.32 -6.37 21.21
CA GLU A 385 6.58 -6.19 22.46
C GLU A 385 5.06 -6.29 22.26
N ARG A 386 4.55 -5.74 21.15
CA ARG A 386 3.12 -5.73 20.81
C ARG A 386 2.66 -6.95 20.01
N ARG A 387 3.58 -7.89 19.72
CA ARG A 387 3.34 -9.11 18.92
C ARG A 387 2.68 -8.83 17.57
N LEU A 388 3.10 -7.73 16.93
CA LEU A 388 2.59 -7.34 15.62
C LEU A 388 3.26 -8.15 14.50
N PRO A 389 2.66 -8.23 13.30
CA PRO A 389 3.18 -8.99 12.17
C PRO A 389 4.62 -8.59 11.79
N ARG A 390 5.48 -9.60 11.59
CA ARG A 390 6.91 -9.42 11.22
C ARG A 390 7.23 -9.92 9.81
N THR A 391 6.22 -10.39 9.09
CA THR A 391 6.39 -11.07 7.81
C THR A 391 5.92 -10.17 6.68
N ASP A 392 6.40 -10.47 5.47
CA ASP A 392 5.90 -9.92 4.21
C ASP A 392 4.63 -10.66 3.78
N SER A 393 3.65 -10.68 4.69
CA SER A 393 2.31 -11.21 4.49
C SER A 393 1.31 -10.33 5.24
N PRO A 394 0.23 -9.87 4.59
CA PRO A 394 -0.77 -9.04 5.24
C PRO A 394 -1.56 -9.85 6.28
N GLU A 395 -1.60 -9.33 7.51
CA GLU A 395 -2.37 -9.90 8.61
C GLU A 395 -3.38 -8.87 9.12
N SER A 396 -4.64 -9.29 9.26
CA SER A 396 -5.72 -8.42 9.74
C SER A 396 -6.03 -8.73 11.20
N PHE A 397 -6.07 -7.68 12.02
CA PHE A 397 -6.38 -7.78 13.44
C PHE A 397 -7.22 -6.57 13.88
N ALA A 398 -7.79 -6.64 15.07
CA ALA A 398 -8.57 -5.54 15.60
C ALA A 398 -8.16 -5.20 17.03
N LEU A 399 -8.06 -3.91 17.30
CA LEU A 399 -7.71 -3.33 18.58
C LEU A 399 -8.96 -2.80 19.27
N ARG A 400 -9.08 -3.00 20.57
CA ARG A 400 -10.12 -2.49 21.46
C ARG A 400 -9.54 -1.34 22.27
N LEU A 401 -10.10 -0.15 22.08
CA LEU A 401 -9.58 1.10 22.66
C LEU A 401 -9.99 1.32 24.12
N ASN A 402 -10.43 0.26 24.81
CA ASN A 402 -10.67 0.24 26.25
C ASN A 402 -9.55 -0.48 27.03
N ASN A 403 -8.55 -1.03 26.34
CA ASN A 403 -7.41 -1.73 26.92
C ASN A 403 -6.13 -0.90 26.69
N ASP A 404 -5.45 -0.50 27.76
CA ASP A 404 -4.26 0.35 27.72
C ASP A 404 -3.13 -0.21 26.82
N VAL A 405 -2.99 -1.54 26.73
CA VAL A 405 -1.99 -2.20 25.86
C VAL A 405 -2.35 -2.03 24.38
N GLU A 406 -3.63 -2.18 24.04
CA GLU A 406 -4.13 -2.04 22.67
C GLU A 406 -4.20 -0.57 22.26
N VAL A 407 -4.44 0.34 23.21
CA VAL A 407 -4.29 1.79 23.06
C VAL A 407 -2.85 2.13 22.68
N GLY A 408 -1.85 1.57 23.37
CA GLY A 408 -0.43 1.73 23.03
C GLY A 408 -0.06 1.18 21.65
N SER A 409 -0.71 0.10 21.21
CA SER A 409 -0.57 -0.43 19.85
C SER A 409 -1.19 0.51 18.81
N SER A 410 -2.38 1.06 19.08
CA SER A 410 -3.04 2.07 18.25
C SER A 410 -2.15 3.32 18.09
N VAL A 411 -1.57 3.86 19.18
CA VAL A 411 -0.62 5.01 19.10
C VAL A 411 0.55 4.69 18.17
N PHE A 412 1.18 3.53 18.35
CA PHE A 412 2.32 3.11 17.53
C PHE A 412 1.95 3.05 16.03
N LEU A 413 0.83 2.41 15.69
CA LEU A 413 0.37 2.30 14.30
C LEU A 413 0.01 3.68 13.69
N HIS A 414 -0.60 4.57 14.47
CA HIS A 414 -0.88 5.94 14.03
C HIS A 414 0.40 6.77 13.84
N ARG A 415 1.43 6.60 14.69
CA ARG A 415 2.74 7.25 14.50
C ARG A 415 3.37 6.82 13.18
N LEU A 416 3.40 5.52 12.88
CA LEU A 416 3.91 5.01 11.59
C LEU A 416 3.14 5.60 10.41
N ARG A 417 1.80 5.63 10.48
CA ARG A 417 0.94 6.22 9.45
C ARG A 417 1.26 7.70 9.23
N VAL A 418 1.34 8.50 10.30
CA VAL A 418 1.59 9.95 10.19
C VAL A 418 3.00 10.23 9.68
N ALA A 419 4.00 9.46 10.14
CA ALA A 419 5.37 9.52 9.66
C ALA A 419 5.52 9.09 8.18
N GLY A 420 4.51 8.39 7.63
CA GLY A 420 4.54 7.86 6.26
C GLY A 420 5.39 6.60 6.13
N ILE A 421 5.52 5.82 7.21
CA ILE A 421 6.22 4.54 7.22
C ILE A 421 5.22 3.44 6.84
N PRO A 422 5.40 2.76 5.69
CA PRO A 422 4.46 1.74 5.22
C PRO A 422 4.60 0.48 6.07
N TYR A 423 3.61 0.21 6.92
CA TYR A 423 3.57 -1.00 7.73
C TYR A 423 2.14 -1.46 7.99
N ALA A 424 1.27 -0.53 8.40
CA ALA A 424 -0.12 -0.84 8.69
C ALA A 424 -1.06 0.15 8.04
N THR A 425 -2.20 -0.36 7.59
CA THR A 425 -3.31 0.40 7.06
C THR A 425 -4.55 0.13 7.89
N LEU A 426 -5.30 1.18 8.20
CA LEU A 426 -6.56 1.02 8.90
C LEU A 426 -7.63 0.58 7.88
N SER A 427 -8.31 -0.52 8.19
CA SER A 427 -9.45 -1.00 7.41
C SER A 427 -10.67 -0.15 7.77
N GLY A 428 -11.00 0.84 6.92
CA GLY A 428 -12.23 1.60 7.01
C GLY A 428 -13.45 0.80 6.56
N THR A 429 -14.65 1.30 6.84
CA THR A 429 -15.93 0.68 6.41
C THR A 429 -16.29 0.97 4.94
N GLY A 430 -15.42 1.67 4.21
CA GLY A 430 -15.61 2.11 2.82
C GLY A 430 -14.33 2.04 1.97
N SER A 431 -14.33 2.70 0.80
CA SER A 431 -13.21 2.71 -0.17
C SER A 431 -11.89 3.22 0.44
N ARG A 432 -10.73 2.88 -0.15
CA ARG A 432 -9.38 3.27 0.32
C ARG A 432 -9.22 4.77 0.65
N SER A 433 -9.88 5.66 -0.11
CA SER A 433 -9.85 7.11 0.15
C SER A 433 -10.67 7.51 1.38
N GLN A 434 -11.81 6.86 1.61
CA GLN A 434 -12.63 7.04 2.80
C GLN A 434 -11.94 6.45 4.04
N ALA A 435 -11.26 5.31 3.90
CA ALA A 435 -10.49 4.69 4.96
C ALA A 435 -9.35 5.60 5.48
N ALA A 436 -8.70 6.39 4.63
CA ALA A 436 -7.66 7.34 5.04
C ALA A 436 -8.22 8.52 5.85
N THR A 437 -9.36 9.09 5.44
CA THR A 437 -10.07 10.14 6.19
C THR A 437 -10.71 9.62 7.47
N GLU A 438 -11.14 8.36 7.47
CA GLU A 438 -11.70 7.64 8.62
C GLU A 438 -10.63 7.16 9.60
N ALA A 439 -9.38 7.04 9.14
CA ALA A 439 -8.29 6.62 10.00
C ALA A 439 -7.86 7.76 10.92
N GLY A 440 -7.88 8.99 10.45
CA GLY A 440 -7.72 10.20 11.27
C GLY A 440 -9.06 10.82 11.60
N GLY A 441 -9.06 12.09 11.99
CA GLY A 441 -10.31 12.85 12.12
C GLY A 441 -11.17 12.46 13.32
N TYR A 442 -12.27 13.20 13.50
CA TYR A 442 -13.22 13.01 14.61
C TYR A 442 -13.68 11.55 14.77
N ALA A 443 -13.82 10.82 13.65
CA ALA A 443 -14.21 9.43 13.64
C ALA A 443 -13.28 8.52 14.46
N ALA A 444 -11.97 8.81 14.50
CA ALA A 444 -11.00 8.05 15.27
C ALA A 444 -11.26 8.13 16.79
N LEU A 445 -11.68 9.29 17.30
CA LEU A 445 -11.97 9.47 18.74
C LEU A 445 -13.24 8.73 19.19
N THR A 446 -14.21 8.58 18.29
CA THR A 446 -15.51 7.97 18.61
C THR A 446 -15.50 6.44 18.58
N ARG A 447 -14.39 5.83 18.14
CA ARG A 447 -14.28 4.38 17.94
C ARG A 447 -13.97 3.68 19.26
N VAL A 448 -14.67 2.57 19.49
CA VAL A 448 -14.35 1.62 20.57
C VAL A 448 -13.41 0.51 20.05
N ARG A 449 -13.38 0.31 18.73
CA ARG A 449 -12.59 -0.72 18.06
C ARG A 449 -12.00 -0.19 16.76
N GLU A 450 -10.75 -0.54 16.49
CA GLU A 450 -10.05 -0.28 15.23
C GLU A 450 -9.76 -1.62 14.55
N SER A 451 -9.91 -1.70 13.23
CA SER A 451 -9.50 -2.87 12.44
C SER A 451 -8.33 -2.49 11.55
N TRP A 452 -7.22 -3.19 11.69
CA TRP A 452 -5.96 -2.92 11.02
C TRP A 452 -5.55 -4.09 10.14
N GLN A 453 -4.88 -3.79 9.05
CA GLN A 453 -4.11 -4.75 8.27
C GLN A 453 -2.64 -4.30 8.30
N ALA A 454 -1.76 -5.14 8.84
CA ALA A 454 -0.33 -4.86 8.88
C ALA A 454 0.48 -5.90 8.09
N GLN A 455 1.57 -5.43 7.50
CA GLN A 455 2.51 -6.19 6.70
C GLN A 455 3.88 -5.51 6.81
N TRP A 456 4.89 -6.24 7.28
CA TRP A 456 6.26 -5.74 7.20
C TRP A 456 6.76 -5.97 5.77
N THR A 457 7.46 -5.00 5.21
CA THR A 457 8.14 -5.16 3.91
C THR A 457 9.51 -4.50 4.00
N PRO A 458 10.45 -4.81 3.09
CA PRO A 458 11.70 -4.05 3.00
C PRO A 458 11.49 -2.53 2.84
N SER A 459 10.39 -2.10 2.21
CA SER A 459 10.04 -0.67 2.12
C SER A 459 9.74 -0.02 3.48
N THR A 460 9.34 -0.81 4.48
CA THR A 460 9.20 -0.36 5.87
C THR A 460 10.57 0.05 6.43
N ASP A 461 11.60 -0.78 6.26
CA ASP A 461 12.97 -0.49 6.71
C ASP A 461 13.58 0.68 5.92
N VAL A 462 13.35 0.76 4.61
CA VAL A 462 13.75 1.92 3.79
C VAL A 462 13.15 3.22 4.35
N ALA A 463 11.83 3.24 4.59
CA ALA A 463 11.18 4.43 5.12
C ALA A 463 11.69 4.78 6.53
N LEU A 464 11.98 3.80 7.39
CA LEU A 464 12.60 4.05 8.69
C LEU A 464 13.97 4.72 8.56
N VAL A 465 14.76 4.32 7.57
CA VAL A 465 16.07 4.92 7.30
C VAL A 465 15.95 6.34 6.73
N GLU A 466 15.06 6.57 5.79
CA GLU A 466 14.85 7.91 5.20
C GLU A 466 14.32 8.92 6.23
N LYS A 467 13.49 8.47 7.17
CA LYS A 467 12.87 9.35 8.18
C LYS A 467 13.79 9.72 9.34
N ILE A 468 14.99 9.13 9.43
CA ILE A 468 15.97 9.46 10.47
C ILE A 468 16.39 10.94 10.45
N VAL A 469 16.35 11.57 9.26
CA VAL A 469 16.67 13.00 9.08
C VAL A 469 15.68 13.89 9.85
N LEU A 470 14.48 13.39 10.14
CA LEU A 470 13.44 14.13 10.86
C LEU A 470 13.51 13.96 12.39
N GLY A 471 14.17 12.90 12.89
CA GLY A 471 14.28 12.62 14.32
C GLY A 471 14.88 11.25 14.62
N ASP A 472 15.33 11.07 15.86
CA ASP A 472 15.95 9.84 16.37
C ASP A 472 14.96 8.86 17.01
N SER A 473 13.69 9.26 17.17
CA SER A 473 12.59 8.43 17.67
C SER A 473 11.33 8.58 16.82
N LEU A 474 10.46 7.57 16.80
CA LEU A 474 9.19 7.60 16.06
C LEU A 474 8.28 8.73 16.55
N GLU A 475 8.29 9.03 17.85
CA GLU A 475 7.60 10.20 18.40
C GLU A 475 8.19 11.52 17.89
N GLY A 476 9.53 11.64 17.87
CA GLY A 476 10.21 12.84 17.38
C GLY A 476 9.95 13.09 15.89
N VAL A 477 10.04 12.05 15.06
CA VAL A 477 9.70 12.11 13.64
C VAL A 477 8.24 12.55 13.45
N THR A 478 7.30 11.90 14.16
CA THR A 478 5.87 12.23 14.07
C THR A 478 5.59 13.68 14.50
N THR A 479 6.22 14.13 15.59
CA THR A 479 6.13 15.50 16.10
C THR A 479 6.58 16.50 15.05
N ARG A 480 7.72 16.25 14.38
CA ARG A 480 8.25 17.12 13.32
C ARG A 480 7.35 17.15 12.10
N VAL A 481 6.88 16.00 11.63
CA VAL A 481 5.94 15.92 10.49
C VAL A 481 4.64 16.69 10.79
N LEU A 482 4.08 16.54 11.99
CA LEU A 482 2.88 17.27 12.39
C LEU A 482 3.15 18.78 12.54
N GLN A 483 4.33 19.18 13.03
CA GLN A 483 4.71 20.59 13.13
C GLN A 483 4.90 21.24 11.75
N GLU A 484 5.47 20.52 10.78
CA GLU A 484 5.56 20.98 9.39
C GLU A 484 4.17 21.14 8.76
N ARG A 485 3.26 20.18 8.98
CA ARG A 485 1.85 20.31 8.56
C ARG A 485 1.16 21.50 9.24
N LEU A 486 1.43 21.75 10.51
CA LEU A 486 0.88 22.88 11.25
C LEU A 486 1.37 24.23 10.68
N ASN A 487 2.65 24.32 10.33
CA ASN A 487 3.22 25.53 9.74
C ASN A 487 2.64 25.84 8.36
N LEU A 488 2.16 24.83 7.64
CA LEU A 488 1.47 24.96 6.35
C LEU A 488 -0.04 25.20 6.49
N ALA A 489 -0.60 25.06 7.70
CA ALA A 489 -2.02 25.27 7.94
C ALA A 489 -2.40 26.74 7.75
N LYS A 490 -3.49 26.97 7.02
CA LYS A 490 -4.05 28.28 6.71
C LYS A 490 -5.44 28.49 7.31
N THR A 491 -6.12 27.40 7.67
CA THR A 491 -7.49 27.43 8.17
C THR A 491 -7.59 26.80 9.56
N THR A 492 -8.66 27.13 10.28
CA THR A 492 -8.92 26.55 11.60
C THR A 492 -9.09 25.04 11.53
N ALA A 493 -9.77 24.52 10.50
CA ALA A 493 -9.92 23.09 10.27
C ALA A 493 -8.57 22.37 10.16
N GLN A 494 -7.64 22.90 9.35
CA GLN A 494 -6.33 22.29 9.18
C GLN A 494 -5.52 22.24 10.49
N ALA A 495 -5.58 23.32 11.28
CA ALA A 495 -4.94 23.33 12.59
C ALA A 495 -5.60 22.36 13.58
N ALA A 496 -6.94 22.24 13.54
CA ALA A 496 -7.70 21.31 14.37
C ALA A 496 -7.46 19.84 14.00
N ASP A 497 -7.28 19.54 12.71
CA ASP A 497 -6.89 18.21 12.23
C ASP A 497 -5.50 17.83 12.76
N VAL A 498 -4.54 18.76 12.73
CA VAL A 498 -3.21 18.52 13.31
C VAL A 498 -3.28 18.34 14.82
N LEU A 499 -4.09 19.14 15.53
CA LEU A 499 -4.31 19.00 16.97
C LEU A 499 -4.82 17.59 17.30
N LEU A 500 -5.84 17.15 16.57
CA LEU A 500 -6.42 15.84 16.73
C LEU A 500 -5.41 14.72 16.46
N GLU A 501 -4.71 14.77 15.33
CA GLU A 501 -3.67 13.80 14.99
C GLU A 501 -2.58 13.74 16.06
N SER A 502 -2.20 14.89 16.62
CA SER A 502 -1.22 14.98 17.71
C SER A 502 -1.69 14.28 18.99
N VAL A 503 -2.99 14.30 19.29
CA VAL A 503 -3.57 13.57 20.42
C VAL A 503 -3.60 12.06 20.14
N ILE A 504 -4.01 11.65 18.93
CA ILE A 504 -4.06 10.25 18.51
C ILE A 504 -2.66 9.61 18.53
N THR A 505 -1.64 10.34 18.05
CA THR A 505 -0.25 9.87 18.03
C THR A 505 0.51 10.08 19.34
N GLY A 506 -0.11 10.68 20.35
CA GLY A 506 0.54 10.96 21.63
C GLY A 506 1.77 11.86 21.50
N CYS A 507 1.63 13.01 20.83
CA CYS A 507 2.69 14.01 20.60
C CYS A 507 2.37 15.32 21.36
N PRO A 508 2.67 15.43 22.66
CA PRO A 508 2.22 16.54 23.52
C PRO A 508 2.79 17.90 23.11
N GLN A 509 4.01 17.94 22.55
CA GLN A 509 4.62 19.19 22.08
C GLN A 509 3.81 19.84 20.96
N THR A 510 3.31 19.04 20.02
CA THR A 510 2.51 19.54 18.90
C THR A 510 1.11 19.95 19.33
N VAL A 511 0.52 19.28 20.32
CA VAL A 511 -0.80 19.65 20.89
C VAL A 511 -0.81 21.12 21.34
N ALA A 512 0.20 21.55 22.11
CA ALA A 512 0.25 22.92 22.62
C ALA A 512 0.40 23.96 21.50
N SER A 513 1.20 23.67 20.47
CA SER A 513 1.35 24.55 19.30
C SER A 513 0.09 24.58 18.45
N ALA A 514 -0.57 23.43 18.26
CA ALA A 514 -1.79 23.31 17.47
C ALA A 514 -2.97 24.03 18.14
N LEU A 515 -3.10 23.97 19.47
CA LEU A 515 -4.10 24.76 20.21
C LEU A 515 -3.95 26.27 19.97
N ARG A 516 -2.73 26.80 20.02
CA ARG A 516 -2.45 28.22 19.75
C ARG A 516 -2.76 28.59 18.30
N ALA A 517 -2.37 27.74 17.36
CA ALA A 517 -2.67 27.94 15.94
C ALA A 517 -4.18 27.92 15.67
N CYS A 518 -4.92 27.00 16.28
CA CYS A 518 -6.37 26.94 16.18
C CYS A 518 -7.03 28.25 16.67
N ASP A 519 -6.63 28.79 17.83
CA ASP A 519 -7.21 30.04 18.32
C ASP A 519 -6.89 31.23 17.40
N ALA A 520 -5.64 31.32 16.93
CA ALA A 520 -5.18 32.36 16.02
C ALA A 520 -5.92 32.32 14.68
N HIS A 521 -6.03 31.15 14.05
CA HIS A 521 -6.76 30.99 12.79
C HIS A 521 -8.25 31.25 12.99
N ALA A 522 -8.87 30.67 14.04
CA ALA A 522 -10.29 30.85 14.29
C ALA A 522 -10.68 32.33 14.43
N ALA A 523 -9.80 33.18 14.96
CA ALA A 523 -10.09 34.61 15.12
C ALA A 523 -10.27 35.36 13.78
N THR A 524 -9.70 34.84 12.69
CA THR A 524 -9.74 35.47 11.36
C THR A 524 -10.40 34.60 10.29
N ASP A 525 -10.80 33.38 10.65
CA ASP A 525 -11.45 32.45 9.74
C ASP A 525 -12.86 32.93 9.38
N ALA A 526 -13.09 33.12 8.07
CA ALA A 526 -14.39 33.48 7.53
C ALA A 526 -15.13 32.27 6.94
N ASP A 527 -14.46 31.11 6.82
CA ASP A 527 -15.02 29.91 6.22
C ASP A 527 -15.81 29.09 7.24
N LEU A 528 -17.14 29.08 7.08
CA LEU A 528 -18.04 28.33 7.96
C LEU A 528 -17.74 26.81 7.97
N PRO A 529 -17.54 26.12 6.81
CA PRO A 529 -17.08 24.73 6.79
C PRO A 529 -15.82 24.48 7.61
N SER A 530 -14.81 25.34 7.51
CA SER A 530 -13.58 25.25 8.33
C SER A 530 -13.89 25.32 9.83
N LEU A 531 -14.64 26.34 10.27
CA LEU A 531 -15.00 26.52 11.67
C LEU A 531 -15.86 25.38 12.22
N ALA A 532 -16.81 24.87 11.43
CA ALA A 532 -17.66 23.75 11.81
C ALA A 532 -16.85 22.45 11.97
N SER A 533 -15.93 22.18 11.05
CA SER A 533 -15.01 21.02 11.15
C SER A 533 -14.14 21.11 12.40
N ALA A 534 -13.58 22.28 12.68
CA ALA A 534 -12.79 22.52 13.89
C ALA A 534 -13.63 22.36 15.17
N ALA A 535 -14.86 22.88 15.19
CA ALA A 535 -15.78 22.70 16.32
C ALA A 535 -16.11 21.22 16.56
N ARG A 536 -16.28 20.42 15.50
CA ARG A 536 -16.47 18.96 15.59
C ARG A 536 -15.24 18.27 16.19
N ALA A 537 -14.04 18.59 15.69
CA ALA A 537 -12.80 18.03 16.21
C ALA A 537 -12.61 18.33 17.71
N LEU A 538 -12.81 19.58 18.12
CA LEU A 538 -12.73 20.02 19.51
C LEU A 538 -13.81 19.37 20.38
N SER A 539 -15.05 19.27 19.88
CA SER A 539 -16.14 18.55 20.54
C SER A 539 -15.80 17.07 20.76
N GLY A 540 -15.13 16.42 19.81
CA GLY A 540 -14.67 15.04 19.96
C GLY A 540 -13.61 14.91 21.05
N LEU A 541 -12.65 15.84 21.06
CA LEU A 541 -11.62 15.91 22.10
C LEU A 541 -12.20 16.20 23.50
N MET A 542 -13.35 16.87 23.61
CA MET A 542 -14.05 17.05 24.88
C MET A 542 -14.83 15.79 25.29
N ALA A 543 -15.53 15.16 24.35
CA ALA A 543 -16.44 14.03 24.64
C ALA A 543 -15.71 12.71 24.92
N TYR A 544 -14.62 12.47 24.21
CA TYR A 544 -13.79 11.27 24.32
C TYR A 544 -12.43 11.58 24.97
N GLY A 545 -12.32 12.75 25.60
CA GLY A 545 -11.07 13.40 25.98
C GLY A 545 -10.11 12.53 26.77
N THR A 546 -8.83 12.66 26.37
CA THR A 546 -7.63 12.55 27.21
C THR A 546 -7.45 11.30 28.09
N SER A 547 -8.11 10.18 27.78
CA SER A 547 -7.75 8.87 28.37
C SER A 547 -6.29 8.46 28.09
N ARG A 548 -5.65 9.12 27.12
CA ARG A 548 -4.22 9.08 26.83
C ARG A 548 -3.56 10.24 27.57
N ALA A 549 -2.92 9.92 28.69
CA ALA A 549 -2.21 10.77 29.66
C ALA A 549 -1.98 12.25 29.24
N HIS A 550 -2.61 13.21 29.93
CA HIS A 550 -2.04 14.47 30.48
C HIS A 550 -3.13 15.39 31.11
N SER A 551 -2.67 16.45 31.81
CA SER A 551 -3.31 17.22 32.91
C SER A 551 -4.62 17.97 32.63
N GLU A 552 -5.44 18.14 33.69
CA GLU A 552 -6.69 18.95 33.77
C GLU A 552 -6.62 20.33 33.07
N VAL A 553 -5.44 20.95 33.00
CA VAL A 553 -5.21 22.25 32.35
C VAL A 553 -5.42 22.20 30.82
N GLY A 554 -5.18 21.06 30.19
CA GLY A 554 -5.38 20.85 28.74
C GLY A 554 -6.85 20.73 28.35
N ASP A 555 -7.65 20.07 29.17
CA ASP A 555 -9.09 19.87 28.93
C ASP A 555 -9.85 21.20 28.94
N GLU A 556 -9.51 22.08 29.88
CA GLU A 556 -10.12 23.41 29.97
C GLU A 556 -9.74 24.30 28.77
N ALA A 557 -8.51 24.19 28.27
CA ALA A 557 -8.08 24.93 27.08
C ALA A 557 -8.82 24.47 25.81
N VAL A 558 -8.98 23.16 25.63
CA VAL A 558 -9.77 22.59 24.52
C VAL A 558 -11.23 23.02 24.62
N ALA A 559 -11.81 22.95 25.82
CA ALA A 559 -13.20 23.33 26.05
C ALA A 559 -13.44 24.83 25.78
N SER A 560 -12.57 25.71 26.26
CA SER A 560 -12.64 27.15 26.00
C SER A 560 -12.49 27.49 24.52
N LEU A 561 -11.57 26.81 23.82
CA LEU A 561 -11.37 26.98 22.39
C LEU A 561 -12.58 26.46 21.58
N GLY A 562 -13.17 25.34 21.99
CA GLY A 562 -14.39 24.77 21.40
C GLY A 562 -15.56 25.75 21.48
N GLU A 563 -15.78 26.35 22.66
CA GLU A 563 -16.81 27.38 22.88
C GLU A 563 -16.59 28.60 21.98
N LYS A 564 -15.37 29.15 21.96
CA LYS A 564 -15.02 30.30 21.10
C LYS A 564 -15.19 29.97 19.61
N THR A 565 -14.72 28.82 19.17
CA THR A 565 -14.80 28.38 17.76
C THR A 565 -16.26 28.21 17.33
N PHE A 566 -17.09 27.59 18.19
CA PHE A 566 -18.51 27.47 17.95
C PHE A 566 -19.20 28.83 17.87
N GLY A 567 -18.94 29.73 18.83
CA GLY A 567 -19.49 31.09 18.81
C GLY A 567 -19.09 31.88 17.56
N ARG A 568 -17.84 31.75 17.10
CA ARG A 568 -17.37 32.35 15.83
C ARG A 568 -18.07 31.74 14.61
N ALA A 569 -18.30 30.43 14.61
CA ALA A 569 -19.04 29.76 13.56
C ALA A 569 -20.48 30.30 13.46
N LEU A 570 -21.16 30.52 14.59
CA LEU A 570 -22.51 31.10 14.62
C LEU A 570 -22.57 32.47 13.93
N LEU A 571 -21.58 33.34 14.15
CA LEU A 571 -21.51 34.65 13.50
C LEU A 571 -21.38 34.57 11.96
N ARG A 572 -20.91 33.43 11.42
CA ARG A 572 -20.74 33.19 9.98
C ARG A 572 -21.91 32.46 9.32
N VAL A 573 -22.85 31.93 10.11
CA VAL A 573 -23.96 31.09 9.62
C VAL A 573 -24.78 31.79 8.52
N ARG A 574 -25.21 33.04 8.75
CA ARG A 574 -26.03 33.78 7.77
C ARG A 574 -25.26 34.15 6.51
N GLU A 575 -24.05 34.68 6.67
CA GLU A 575 -23.18 35.10 5.57
C GLU A 575 -22.86 33.92 4.65
N ALA A 576 -22.42 32.79 5.22
CA ALA A 576 -22.11 31.58 4.45
C ALA A 576 -23.35 30.92 3.82
N SER A 577 -24.55 31.19 4.36
CA SER A 577 -25.80 30.71 3.78
C SER A 577 -26.24 31.51 2.55
N VAL A 578 -25.60 32.64 2.24
CA VAL A 578 -25.72 33.36 0.97
C VAL A 578 -24.61 32.87 0.03
N CYS A 579 -24.79 31.67 -0.52
CA CYS A 579 -23.77 30.99 -1.32
C CYS A 579 -24.27 30.60 -2.72
N ASP A 580 -23.32 30.34 -3.62
CA ASP A 580 -23.58 29.76 -4.93
C ASP A 580 -23.88 28.26 -4.85
N ALA A 581 -24.36 27.69 -5.94
CA ALA A 581 -24.73 26.28 -6.00
C ALA A 581 -23.54 25.32 -5.72
N GLU A 582 -22.28 25.76 -5.93
CA GLU A 582 -21.09 24.95 -5.73
C GLU A 582 -20.72 24.83 -4.24
N ALA A 583 -20.92 25.90 -3.45
CA ALA A 583 -20.60 25.91 -2.03
C ALA A 583 -21.70 25.30 -1.14
N VAL A 584 -22.95 25.21 -1.61
CA VAL A 584 -24.10 24.70 -0.86
C VAL A 584 -23.83 23.36 -0.13
N PRO A 585 -23.28 22.30 -0.76
CA PRO A 585 -23.06 21.03 -0.07
C PRO A 585 -22.15 21.14 1.16
N ARG A 586 -21.10 21.96 1.09
CA ARG A 586 -20.17 22.18 2.21
C ARG A 586 -20.83 22.96 3.34
N VAL A 587 -21.65 23.96 3.00
CA VAL A 587 -22.41 24.75 3.97
C VAL A 587 -23.46 23.89 4.68
N LEU A 588 -24.19 23.03 3.95
CA LEU A 588 -25.17 22.11 4.55
C LEU A 588 -24.50 21.13 5.54
N GLU A 589 -23.34 20.57 5.19
CA GLU A 589 -22.55 19.75 6.11
C GLU A 589 -22.10 20.54 7.35
N ALA A 590 -21.66 21.78 7.17
CA ALA A 590 -21.25 22.65 8.27
C ALA A 590 -22.42 22.93 9.23
N LEU A 591 -23.62 23.23 8.73
CA LEU A 591 -24.81 23.46 9.54
C LEU A 591 -25.23 22.22 10.32
N ARG A 592 -25.20 21.03 9.70
CA ARG A 592 -25.43 19.75 10.40
C ARG A 592 -24.41 19.51 11.49
N THR A 593 -23.15 19.76 11.18
CA THR A 593 -22.04 19.63 12.14
C THR A 593 -22.24 20.54 13.35
N LEU A 594 -22.59 21.81 13.13
CA LEU A 594 -22.87 22.74 14.21
C LEU A 594 -24.09 22.33 15.03
N HIS A 595 -25.14 21.81 14.38
CA HIS A 595 -26.30 21.27 15.09
C HIS A 595 -25.91 20.11 16.03
N GLU A 596 -25.14 19.16 15.54
CA GLU A 596 -24.63 18.02 16.34
C GLU A 596 -23.77 18.50 17.52
N VAL A 597 -22.88 19.48 17.29
CA VAL A 597 -22.05 20.06 18.36
C VAL A 597 -22.91 20.79 19.40
N ALA A 598 -23.90 21.59 18.98
CA ALA A 598 -24.81 22.29 19.89
C ALA A 598 -25.65 21.34 20.77
N LEU A 599 -25.99 20.15 20.24
CA LEU A 599 -26.74 19.15 21.00
C LEU A 599 -25.88 18.28 21.91
N SER A 600 -24.63 18.02 21.51
CA SER A 600 -23.73 17.11 22.23
C SER A 600 -22.86 17.79 23.29
N GLN A 601 -22.55 19.09 23.16
CA GLN A 601 -21.63 19.80 24.05
C GLN A 601 -22.35 20.79 24.97
N PRO A 602 -22.28 20.65 26.31
CA PRO A 602 -22.94 21.57 27.25
C PRO A 602 -22.45 23.02 27.18
N ARG A 603 -21.19 23.23 26.77
CA ARG A 603 -20.58 24.58 26.63
C ARG A 603 -20.85 25.24 25.28
N ALA A 604 -21.46 24.54 24.32
CA ALA A 604 -21.85 25.18 23.06
C ALA A 604 -23.08 26.07 23.28
N ASP A 605 -23.11 27.24 22.64
CA ASP A 605 -24.26 28.17 22.70
C ASP A 605 -25.45 27.63 21.89
N LYS A 606 -26.14 26.66 22.47
CA LYS A 606 -27.32 26.00 21.89
C LYS A 606 -28.45 26.99 21.62
N ALA A 607 -28.62 27.99 22.48
CA ALA A 607 -29.66 29.01 22.32
C ALA A 607 -29.34 29.91 21.12
N GLY A 608 -28.09 30.38 21.00
CA GLY A 608 -27.60 31.14 19.86
C GLY A 608 -27.73 30.37 18.54
N TRP A 609 -27.39 29.07 18.53
CA TRP A 609 -27.61 28.21 17.37
C TRP A 609 -29.08 28.19 16.91
N TYR A 610 -30.04 28.06 17.84
CA TYR A 610 -31.46 28.06 17.47
C TYR A 610 -31.94 29.41 16.96
N VAL A 611 -31.40 30.53 17.46
CA VAL A 611 -31.70 31.87 16.93
C VAL A 611 -31.22 31.97 15.48
N GLU A 612 -30.00 31.53 15.17
CA GLU A 612 -29.47 31.55 13.81
C GLU A 612 -30.22 30.60 12.88
N ALA A 613 -30.53 29.38 13.32
CA ALA A 613 -31.32 28.43 12.54
C ALA A 613 -32.73 28.94 12.22
N ARG A 614 -33.42 29.59 13.18
CA ARG A 614 -34.71 30.27 12.90
C ARG A 614 -34.53 31.43 11.92
N GLY A 615 -33.45 32.20 12.06
CA GLY A 615 -33.11 33.25 11.11
C GLY A 615 -32.91 32.75 9.68
N LEU A 616 -32.29 31.58 9.49
CA LEU A 616 -32.16 30.93 8.17
C LEU A 616 -33.51 30.43 7.65
N MET A 617 -34.33 29.83 8.52
CA MET A 617 -35.67 29.35 8.19
C MET A 617 -36.53 30.50 7.64
N GLU A 618 -36.54 31.66 8.29
CA GLU A 618 -37.41 32.79 7.93
C GLU A 618 -36.87 33.64 6.76
N SER A 619 -35.55 33.58 6.47
CA SER A 619 -34.91 34.45 5.49
C SER A 619 -35.13 34.00 4.05
N HIS A 620 -35.51 34.93 3.17
CA HIS A 620 -35.56 34.73 1.72
C HIS A 620 -34.28 35.17 1.00
N ALA A 621 -33.32 35.73 1.74
CA ALA A 621 -32.04 36.20 1.19
C ALA A 621 -30.94 35.13 1.20
N VAL A 622 -31.17 34.00 1.87
CA VAL A 622 -30.25 32.85 1.94
C VAL A 622 -30.61 31.81 0.88
N HIS A 623 -29.64 30.96 0.53
CA HIS A 623 -29.87 29.87 -0.40
C HIS A 623 -31.01 28.95 0.10
N PRO A 624 -32.03 28.62 -0.72
CA PRO A 624 -33.22 27.91 -0.24
C PRO A 624 -32.93 26.58 0.45
N ALA A 625 -31.90 25.85 0.00
CA ALA A 625 -31.47 24.59 0.64
C ALA A 625 -31.02 24.76 2.10
N THR A 626 -30.35 25.85 2.47
CA THR A 626 -29.92 26.07 3.86
C THR A 626 -31.11 26.38 4.77
N SER A 627 -32.09 27.13 4.25
CA SER A 627 -33.37 27.38 4.91
C SER A 627 -34.17 26.09 5.13
N GLY A 628 -34.25 25.23 4.10
CA GLY A 628 -34.87 23.91 4.19
C GLY A 628 -34.21 23.03 5.24
N LEU A 629 -32.88 22.94 5.22
CA LEU A 629 -32.12 22.19 6.21
C LEU A 629 -32.36 22.71 7.63
N ALA A 630 -32.31 24.03 7.85
CA ALA A 630 -32.55 24.64 9.15
C ALA A 630 -33.96 24.32 9.69
N THR A 631 -34.98 24.36 8.82
CA THR A 631 -36.35 23.95 9.17
C THR A 631 -36.39 22.49 9.64
N GLY A 632 -35.71 21.59 8.91
CA GLY A 632 -35.63 20.17 9.27
C GLY A 632 -34.91 19.92 10.60
N LEU A 633 -33.80 20.62 10.86
CA LEU A 633 -33.02 20.53 12.10
C LEU A 633 -33.80 21.06 13.32
N LEU A 634 -34.51 22.19 13.18
CA LEU A 634 -35.37 22.72 14.25
C LEU A 634 -36.52 21.77 14.60
N TYR A 635 -37.15 21.17 13.59
CA TYR A 635 -38.18 20.16 13.81
C TYR A 635 -37.61 18.91 14.50
N LEU A 636 -36.45 18.41 14.07
CA LEU A 636 -35.79 17.25 14.70
C LEU A 636 -35.47 17.52 16.18
N ALA A 637 -35.04 18.74 16.49
CA ALA A 637 -34.79 19.19 17.86
C ALA A 637 -36.06 19.46 18.68
N ARG A 638 -37.27 19.32 18.09
CA ARG A 638 -38.58 19.64 18.70
C ARG A 638 -38.73 21.11 19.11
N GLU A 639 -37.99 21.98 18.45
CA GLU A 639 -38.03 23.44 18.67
C GLU A 639 -39.07 24.15 17.78
N LEU A 640 -39.69 23.40 16.85
CA LEU A 640 -40.71 23.88 15.93
C LEU A 640 -41.88 22.87 15.92
N PRO A 641 -43.13 23.28 16.22
CA PRO A 641 -44.29 22.39 16.18
C PRO A 641 -44.65 22.03 14.73
N GLU A 642 -45.37 20.92 14.57
CA GLU A 642 -45.73 20.40 13.25
C GLU A 642 -46.55 21.40 12.41
N SER A 643 -47.42 22.18 13.04
CA SER A 643 -48.21 23.24 12.38
C SER A 643 -47.35 24.32 11.74
N ASP A 644 -46.25 24.69 12.40
CA ASP A 644 -45.37 25.77 11.94
C ASP A 644 -44.45 25.27 10.83
N VAL A 645 -44.04 24.00 10.90
CA VAL A 645 -43.36 23.32 9.77
C VAL A 645 -44.26 23.28 8.54
N ALA A 646 -45.52 22.87 8.70
CA ALA A 646 -46.47 22.81 7.59
C ALA A 646 -46.72 24.19 6.98
N LEU A 647 -46.82 25.23 7.82
CA LEU A 647 -46.96 26.61 7.37
C LEU A 647 -45.72 27.09 6.58
N GLU A 648 -44.52 26.85 7.09
CA GLU A 648 -43.29 27.30 6.42
C GLU A 648 -43.03 26.54 5.12
N VAL A 649 -43.19 25.21 5.13
CA VAL A 649 -43.10 24.41 3.90
C VAL A 649 -44.16 24.88 2.88
N GLY A 650 -45.40 25.14 3.32
CA GLY A 650 -46.45 25.68 2.45
C GLY A 650 -46.10 27.03 1.83
N ARG A 651 -45.42 27.92 2.59
CA ARG A 651 -44.93 29.21 2.07
C ARG A 651 -43.83 29.02 1.03
N ARG A 652 -42.86 28.15 1.31
CA ARG A 652 -41.68 27.89 0.47
C ARG A 652 -41.98 27.10 -0.80
N LEU A 653 -43.08 26.34 -0.79
CA LEU A 653 -43.59 25.61 -1.94
C LEU A 653 -44.76 26.33 -2.64
N SER A 654 -45.03 27.58 -2.29
CA SER A 654 -46.10 28.34 -2.96
C SER A 654 -45.75 28.65 -4.41
N LEU A 655 -46.77 28.80 -5.27
CA LEU A 655 -46.60 29.13 -6.69
C LEU A 655 -46.01 30.53 -6.94
N ALA A 656 -45.87 31.34 -5.89
CA ALA A 656 -45.21 32.64 -5.95
C ALA A 656 -43.68 32.54 -5.84
N VAL A 657 -43.14 31.37 -5.46
CA VAL A 657 -41.70 31.09 -5.37
C VAL A 657 -41.23 30.48 -6.68
N GLU A 658 -40.02 30.83 -7.14
CA GLU A 658 -39.45 30.21 -8.33
C GLU A 658 -39.28 28.69 -8.13
N PRO A 659 -39.72 27.85 -9.09
CA PRO A 659 -39.72 26.39 -8.91
C PRO A 659 -38.36 25.78 -8.55
N ALA A 660 -37.27 26.36 -9.07
CA ALA A 660 -35.91 25.93 -8.74
C ALA A 660 -35.56 26.15 -7.24
N ASP A 661 -35.99 27.28 -6.68
CA ASP A 661 -35.77 27.62 -5.26
C ASP A 661 -36.59 26.73 -4.34
N ALA A 662 -37.85 26.47 -4.71
CA ALA A 662 -38.72 25.53 -4.00
C ALA A 662 -38.13 24.11 -3.97
N ALA A 663 -37.56 23.65 -5.09
CA ALA A 663 -36.89 22.34 -5.15
C ALA A 663 -35.59 22.30 -4.35
N ALA A 664 -34.79 23.36 -4.36
CA ALA A 664 -33.58 23.46 -3.53
C ALA A 664 -33.92 23.48 -2.03
N TYR A 665 -35.01 24.15 -1.62
CA TYR A 665 -35.53 24.09 -0.26
C TYR A 665 -35.89 22.66 0.15
N LEU A 666 -36.62 21.92 -0.70
CA LEU A 666 -36.95 20.51 -0.46
C LEU A 666 -35.71 19.66 -0.31
N GLU A 667 -34.70 19.87 -1.16
CA GLU A 667 -33.43 19.13 -1.06
C GLU A 667 -32.82 19.24 0.34
N GLY A 668 -32.68 20.47 0.86
CA GLY A 668 -32.12 20.67 2.20
C GLY A 668 -33.01 20.12 3.32
N PHE A 669 -34.33 20.32 3.21
CA PHE A 669 -35.29 19.84 4.22
C PHE A 669 -35.30 18.32 4.35
N LEU A 670 -35.20 17.61 3.23
CA LEU A 670 -35.29 16.15 3.20
C LEU A 670 -33.98 15.44 3.57
N GLN A 671 -32.84 16.13 3.63
CA GLN A 671 -31.57 15.53 4.06
C GLN A 671 -31.57 15.07 5.52
N VAL A 672 -32.33 15.74 6.40
CA VAL A 672 -32.30 15.47 7.85
C VAL A 672 -33.48 14.64 8.30
N ASN A 673 -34.64 14.82 7.68
CA ASN A 673 -35.88 14.23 8.19
C ASN A 673 -36.89 13.87 7.10
N ALA A 674 -36.56 12.83 6.32
CA ALA A 674 -37.50 12.17 5.41
C ALA A 674 -38.78 11.66 6.11
N LEU A 675 -38.74 11.42 7.43
CA LEU A 675 -39.90 10.99 8.23
C LEU A 675 -40.96 12.10 8.41
N VAL A 676 -40.65 13.38 8.17
CA VAL A 676 -41.68 14.44 8.15
C VAL A 676 -42.68 14.23 7.03
N LEU A 677 -42.18 13.85 5.84
CA LEU A 677 -43.02 13.48 4.69
C LEU A 677 -43.91 12.26 4.97
N VAL A 678 -43.50 11.41 5.92
CA VAL A 678 -44.24 10.22 6.32
C VAL A 678 -45.39 10.55 7.28
N LYS A 679 -45.25 11.58 8.12
CA LYS A 679 -46.18 11.86 9.23
C LYS A 679 -47.16 13.00 8.97
N SER A 680 -46.74 14.06 8.28
CA SER A 680 -47.57 15.25 8.12
C SER A 680 -48.33 15.26 6.80
N ARG A 681 -49.65 15.08 6.86
CA ARG A 681 -50.53 15.16 5.68
C ARG A 681 -50.55 16.56 5.07
N GLU A 682 -50.34 17.60 5.88
CA GLU A 682 -50.34 18.99 5.43
C GLU A 682 -49.09 19.30 4.59
N VAL A 683 -47.92 18.81 5.02
CA VAL A 683 -46.66 18.91 4.25
C VAL A 683 -46.76 18.17 2.93
N VAL A 684 -47.33 16.95 2.93
CA VAL A 684 -47.52 16.16 1.69
C VAL A 684 -48.49 16.85 0.74
N LYS A 685 -49.56 17.46 1.27
CA LYS A 685 -50.51 18.24 0.46
C LYS A 685 -49.84 19.46 -0.16
N ALA A 686 -49.04 20.21 0.60
CA ALA A 686 -48.29 21.35 0.06
C ALA A 686 -47.32 20.95 -1.07
N LEU A 687 -46.64 19.81 -0.92
CA LEU A 687 -45.79 19.23 -1.96
C LEU A 687 -46.59 18.83 -3.21
N ASP A 688 -47.73 18.18 -3.04
CA ASP A 688 -48.63 17.76 -4.12
C ASP A 688 -49.25 18.95 -4.88
N ASP A 689 -49.67 19.99 -4.15
CA ASP A 689 -50.19 21.24 -4.72
C ASP A 689 -49.11 22.01 -5.50
N PHE A 690 -47.87 22.06 -4.98
CA PHE A 690 -46.72 22.63 -5.69
C PHE A 690 -46.45 21.88 -6.99
N LEU A 691 -46.22 20.56 -6.93
CA LEU A 691 -45.86 19.76 -8.10
C LEU A 691 -46.91 19.83 -9.21
N CYS A 692 -48.21 19.91 -8.87
CA CYS A 692 -49.28 20.03 -9.84
C CYS A 692 -49.53 21.45 -10.35
N GLY A 693 -49.02 22.48 -9.66
CA GLY A 693 -49.14 23.87 -10.09
C GLY A 693 -47.94 24.40 -10.87
N VAL A 694 -46.84 23.65 -11.00
CA VAL A 694 -45.70 24.05 -11.86
C VAL A 694 -46.04 23.80 -13.33
N GLU A 695 -45.86 24.82 -14.18
CA GLU A 695 -46.01 24.71 -15.64
C GLU A 695 -45.08 23.64 -16.25
N PRO A 696 -45.50 22.88 -17.29
CA PRO A 696 -44.76 21.74 -17.82
C PRO A 696 -43.31 22.04 -18.21
N GLU A 697 -43.04 23.15 -18.88
CA GLU A 697 -41.69 23.52 -19.31
C GLU A 697 -40.77 23.86 -18.12
N ARG A 698 -41.31 24.52 -17.09
CA ARG A 698 -40.57 24.85 -15.86
C ARG A 698 -40.34 23.61 -15.02
N PHE A 699 -41.32 22.70 -14.96
CA PHE A 699 -41.18 21.43 -14.25
C PHE A 699 -39.99 20.61 -14.77
N VAL A 700 -39.81 20.54 -16.09
CA VAL A 700 -38.66 19.84 -16.70
C VAL A 700 -37.33 20.43 -16.26
N GLN A 701 -37.23 21.75 -16.09
CA GLN A 701 -36.01 22.42 -15.63
C GLN A 701 -35.71 22.15 -14.15
N THR A 702 -36.76 21.93 -13.34
CA THR A 702 -36.66 21.66 -11.90
C THR A 702 -36.44 20.16 -11.57
N LEU A 703 -36.71 19.25 -12.53
CA LEU A 703 -36.59 17.80 -12.36
C LEU A 703 -35.25 17.31 -11.80
N PRO A 704 -34.06 17.81 -12.21
CA PRO A 704 -32.79 17.32 -11.67
C PRO A 704 -32.67 17.52 -10.16
N VAL A 705 -33.11 18.68 -9.66
CA VAL A 705 -33.06 19.03 -8.23
C VAL A 705 -34.10 18.21 -7.46
N LEU A 706 -35.32 18.07 -7.97
CA LEU A 706 -36.35 17.23 -7.36
C LEU A 706 -35.96 15.75 -7.31
N ARG A 707 -35.31 15.24 -8.37
CA ARG A 707 -34.82 13.85 -8.41
C ARG A 707 -33.72 13.63 -7.39
N ARG A 708 -32.84 14.61 -7.18
CA ARG A 708 -31.81 14.56 -6.13
C ARG A 708 -32.44 14.61 -4.74
N ALA A 709 -33.37 15.53 -4.51
CA ALA A 709 -34.09 15.71 -3.24
C ALA A 709 -34.90 14.46 -2.83
N LEU A 710 -35.61 13.83 -3.77
CA LEU A 710 -36.43 12.64 -3.50
C LEU A 710 -35.61 11.33 -3.60
N GLY A 711 -34.44 11.37 -4.23
CA GLY A 711 -33.53 10.24 -4.38
C GLY A 711 -32.90 9.78 -3.05
N THR A 712 -32.83 10.69 -2.06
CA THR A 712 -32.35 10.39 -0.70
C THR A 712 -33.33 9.53 0.10
N LEU A 713 -34.61 9.47 -0.32
CA LEU A 713 -35.64 8.70 0.38
C LEU A 713 -35.45 7.19 0.20
N GLY A 714 -35.45 6.45 1.31
CA GLY A 714 -35.44 5.00 1.32
C GLY A 714 -36.75 4.37 0.81
N ALA A 715 -36.74 3.05 0.62
CA ALA A 715 -37.91 2.32 0.09
C ALA A 715 -39.17 2.47 0.98
N THR A 716 -38.99 2.54 2.31
CA THR A 716 -40.09 2.72 3.26
C THR A 716 -40.67 4.13 3.22
N GLU A 717 -39.81 5.15 3.13
CA GLU A 717 -40.23 6.56 3.09
C GLU A 717 -40.98 6.87 1.79
N ARG A 718 -40.48 6.38 0.65
CA ARG A 718 -41.17 6.48 -0.64
C ARG A 718 -42.57 5.86 -0.60
N ARG A 719 -42.73 4.70 0.04
CA ARG A 719 -44.03 4.03 0.20
C ARG A 719 -45.03 4.88 0.97
N TYR A 720 -44.62 5.42 2.12
CA TYR A 720 -45.48 6.26 2.95
C TYR A 720 -45.83 7.58 2.28
N LEU A 721 -44.88 8.21 1.58
CA LEU A 721 -45.14 9.39 0.77
C LEU A 721 -46.23 9.10 -0.27
N MET A 722 -46.13 7.98 -1.00
CA MET A 722 -47.15 7.56 -1.95
C MET A 722 -48.52 7.32 -1.30
N GLU A 723 -48.56 6.68 -0.12
CA GLU A 723 -49.82 6.45 0.60
C GLU A 723 -50.49 7.76 1.04
N ASN A 724 -49.71 8.74 1.51
CA ASN A 724 -50.22 10.05 1.89
C ASN A 724 -50.71 10.86 0.67
N VAL A 725 -49.99 10.84 -0.45
CA VAL A 725 -50.42 11.49 -1.72
C VAL A 725 -51.72 10.87 -2.23
N MET A 726 -51.83 9.54 -2.26
CA MET A 726 -53.08 8.85 -2.62
C MET A 726 -54.24 9.20 -1.68
N GLY A 727 -53.94 9.37 -0.39
CA GLY A 727 -54.89 9.84 0.61
C GLY A 727 -55.37 11.27 0.36
N ALA A 728 -54.46 12.19 0.05
CA ALA A 728 -54.74 13.61 -0.21
C ALA A 728 -55.60 13.82 -1.47
N ARG A 729 -55.30 13.08 -2.54
CA ARG A 729 -56.04 13.11 -3.82
C ARG A 729 -57.34 12.28 -3.81
N GLN A 730 -57.71 11.69 -2.66
CA GLN A 730 -58.85 10.78 -2.51
C GLN A 730 -58.84 9.60 -3.51
N LEU A 731 -57.65 9.15 -3.93
CA LEU A 731 -57.45 8.07 -4.89
C LEU A 731 -57.56 6.68 -4.24
N LYS A 732 -58.11 6.56 -3.04
CA LYS A 732 -58.14 5.33 -2.23
C LYS A 732 -58.74 4.12 -2.96
N ASP A 733 -59.73 4.34 -3.83
CA ASP A 733 -60.38 3.27 -4.61
C ASP A 733 -59.58 2.83 -5.86
N LYS A 734 -58.71 3.69 -6.40
CA LYS A 734 -57.76 3.34 -7.48
C LYS A 734 -56.40 2.84 -6.93
N GLY A 735 -55.99 3.31 -5.76
CA GLY A 735 -54.76 2.88 -5.08
C GLY A 735 -54.80 1.43 -4.61
N ARG A 736 -55.97 0.88 -4.27
CA ARG A 736 -56.15 -0.56 -4.00
C ARG A 736 -55.85 -1.45 -5.22
N ALA A 737 -56.16 -0.96 -6.43
CA ALA A 737 -55.84 -1.67 -7.67
C ALA A 737 -54.34 -1.61 -8.02
N VAL A 738 -53.67 -0.49 -7.74
CA VAL A 738 -52.21 -0.35 -7.93
C VAL A 738 -51.41 -1.15 -6.89
N LYS A 739 -51.86 -1.18 -5.64
CA LYS A 739 -51.25 -1.98 -4.55
C LYS A 739 -51.37 -3.48 -4.80
N ALA A 740 -52.48 -3.94 -5.40
CA ALA A 740 -52.66 -5.32 -5.83
C ALA A 740 -51.72 -5.73 -6.99
N VAL A 741 -51.43 -4.82 -7.94
CA VAL A 741 -50.53 -5.09 -9.07
C VAL A 741 -49.06 -5.10 -8.65
N LEU A 742 -48.64 -4.21 -7.74
CA LEU A 742 -47.27 -4.18 -7.21
C LEU A 742 -46.97 -5.39 -6.32
N GLU A 743 -47.88 -5.76 -5.40
CA GLU A 743 -47.68 -6.94 -4.54
C GLU A 743 -47.67 -8.26 -5.33
N GLN A 744 -48.35 -8.32 -6.49
CA GLN A 744 -48.38 -9.50 -7.34
C GLN A 744 -47.09 -9.64 -8.15
N LYS A 745 -46.57 -8.52 -8.68
CA LYS A 745 -45.30 -8.49 -9.40
C LYS A 745 -44.09 -8.70 -8.48
N ASP A 746 -44.11 -8.14 -7.27
CA ASP A 746 -43.05 -8.36 -6.28
C ASP A 746 -43.08 -9.78 -5.69
N LYS A 747 -44.26 -10.41 -5.55
CA LYS A 747 -44.38 -11.83 -5.18
C LYS A 747 -43.93 -12.79 -6.27
N GLU A 748 -44.17 -12.46 -7.54
CA GLU A 748 -43.65 -13.23 -8.68
C GLU A 748 -42.13 -13.08 -8.79
N THR A 749 -41.60 -11.86 -8.65
CA THR A 749 -40.14 -11.61 -8.65
C THR A 749 -39.44 -12.26 -7.44
N LEU A 750 -40.06 -12.26 -6.26
CA LEU A 750 -39.56 -12.99 -5.08
C LEU A 750 -39.70 -14.51 -5.21
N LYS A 751 -40.71 -15.01 -5.93
CA LYS A 751 -40.83 -16.44 -6.26
C LYS A 751 -39.79 -16.88 -7.27
N ASP A 752 -39.52 -16.06 -8.28
CA ASP A 752 -38.48 -16.33 -9.27
C ASP A 752 -37.10 -16.25 -8.63
N MET A 753 -36.83 -15.25 -7.78
CA MET A 753 -35.58 -15.18 -7.00
C MET A 753 -35.46 -16.31 -5.97
N SER A 754 -36.55 -16.75 -5.33
CA SER A 754 -36.55 -17.89 -4.40
C SER A 754 -36.40 -19.24 -5.12
N ALA A 755 -36.87 -19.35 -6.37
CA ALA A 755 -36.68 -20.53 -7.21
C ALA A 755 -35.26 -20.56 -7.79
N GLU A 756 -34.68 -19.40 -8.13
CA GLU A 756 -33.27 -19.27 -8.50
C GLU A 756 -32.34 -19.52 -7.30
N LEU A 757 -32.67 -19.01 -6.10
CA LEU A 757 -31.92 -19.32 -4.87
C LEU A 757 -32.05 -20.79 -4.48
N GLY A 758 -33.24 -21.38 -4.65
CA GLY A 758 -33.49 -22.80 -4.42
C GLY A 758 -32.68 -23.67 -5.37
N LYS A 759 -32.66 -23.34 -6.67
CA LYS A 759 -31.79 -23.98 -7.65
C LYS A 759 -30.31 -23.80 -7.33
N ALA A 760 -29.89 -22.61 -6.93
CA ALA A 760 -28.51 -22.33 -6.58
C ALA A 760 -28.07 -23.01 -5.26
N LEU A 761 -29.01 -23.34 -4.37
CA LEU A 761 -28.78 -24.13 -3.16
C LEU A 761 -28.80 -25.64 -3.44
N ASP A 762 -29.70 -26.13 -4.30
CA ASP A 762 -29.71 -27.53 -4.76
C ASP A 762 -28.45 -27.85 -5.60
N ASP A 763 -28.00 -26.91 -6.43
CA ASP A 763 -26.72 -27.00 -7.15
C ASP A 763 -25.50 -26.92 -6.19
N LEU A 764 -25.66 -26.33 -5.00
CA LEU A 764 -24.64 -26.27 -3.96
C LEU A 764 -24.58 -27.57 -3.12
N ASP A 765 -25.74 -28.19 -2.87
CA ASP A 765 -25.85 -29.47 -2.16
C ASP A 765 -25.45 -30.66 -3.04
N ASP A 766 -25.55 -30.56 -4.37
CA ASP A 766 -24.94 -31.53 -5.31
C ASP A 766 -23.42 -31.33 -5.49
N LEU A 767 -22.86 -30.24 -4.95
CA LEU A 767 -21.42 -29.91 -4.96
C LEU A 767 -20.72 -30.05 -3.58
N LEU A 768 -21.47 -30.33 -2.51
CA LEU A 768 -20.97 -30.70 -1.18
C LEU A 768 -21.09 -32.21 -0.96
#